data_AF-A0A6N8IM12-F1
#
_entry.id   AF-A0A6N8IM12-F1
#
_cell.length_a   1.000
_cell.length_b   1.000
_cell.length_c   1.000
_cell.angle_alpha   90.00
_cell.angle_beta   90.00
_cell.angle_gamma   90.00
#
_symmetry.space_group_name_H-M   'P 1'
#
loop_
_entity.id
_entity.type
_entity.pdbx_description
1 polymer ?
#
loop_
_entity_poly.entity_id
_entity_poly.type
_entity_poly.pdbx_seq_one_letter_code
_entity_poly.pdbx_strand_id
1 'polypeptide(L)'
;MQGNPPARTRPREAGYGRRRTSTLCAAIQMHHYSGKTPLGDHVFAEARSWATRVARPDPQRVRSRVVTGGMHTGHRSLAVVGRVPVAMLCAALWSSLCRRNERIPPMNHPVCLSRRTFLAGSAALAATAGLGLFGCSTAGTDTAAPSAASNADEPVNAYYENAVIYTVDGQDRMAEALAVRDGKIVFVGSSSDGQRYKDTAQNVVDLQGRFVLPGLIEGHIHSGSPDFFDFSLIGLPTADDELAAIKEYVDAHPEKDTYLGFGYMASLYPGEELERGPKKERLDEISPDKPLLVYSFDGHGAWLNSKAFELLGITPDTPSTPGGEIYKNEDGSLWGTLADSAMSMTSKYPVNQENVADGLATFLQGLNALGYTSIFTPPGNGFFPVPYEGYQTLADREELTMRVRGAGIVTSWQTDEDLAKLEELRKKYDSDALKVIAGKIFVDGVMDNESALLSEPYADNPSNYGETGWEQDPLNQAAAAINRAGMLAHIHAIGDEAVTMGLDAIEYAEQNVPNDDERNAITHLQLVKEDDVPRFAELEVTAVADPYWHFKEPHYWESKESPALGERAEKMYPMKSFVDAGVTLVSASDFPVTSNPNPFYAMQFGVTRNLVDGKPYDVPDITDMDDPAYLLWPEERVDIKRMIRSFTADAAWALSLDGETGSLEEGKAADFIVVDQNVLDAKPLDIKNTKVLATYLRGEKVFDAEEAAKQQS
;
A
#
# COMPACT_ATOMS: atom_id res chain seq x y z
N MET A 1 -37.55 -63.26 -28.75
CA MET A 1 -38.42 -62.14 -29.16
C MET A 1 -37.48 -61.09 -29.75
N GLN A 2 -37.49 -60.89 -31.08
CA GLN A 2 -38.23 -59.82 -31.77
C GLN A 2 -37.79 -58.41 -31.30
N GLY A 3 -37.33 -57.49 -32.17
CA GLY A 3 -37.16 -57.58 -33.63
C GLY A 3 -36.33 -56.39 -34.16
N ASN A 4 -35.73 -56.57 -35.35
CA ASN A 4 -34.68 -55.69 -35.92
C ASN A 4 -35.24 -54.52 -36.77
N PRO A 5 -34.40 -53.57 -37.27
CA PRO A 5 -34.81 -52.29 -37.91
C PRO A 5 -35.03 -52.49 -39.45
N PRO A 6 -35.12 -51.47 -40.36
CA PRO A 6 -34.06 -50.48 -40.68
C PRO A 6 -34.51 -49.10 -41.22
N ALA A 7 -33.57 -48.17 -41.44
CA ALA A 7 -33.55 -47.29 -42.64
C ALA A 7 -32.16 -46.66 -42.88
N ARG A 8 -31.65 -46.76 -44.11
CA ARG A 8 -30.50 -45.98 -44.61
C ARG A 8 -31.00 -44.88 -45.54
N THR A 9 -30.39 -43.69 -45.49
CA THR A 9 -30.36 -42.75 -46.63
C THR A 9 -28.94 -42.25 -46.87
N ARG A 10 -28.65 -41.92 -48.13
CA ARG A 10 -27.32 -41.54 -48.66
C ARG A 10 -27.15 -40.00 -48.73
N PRO A 11 -25.92 -39.49 -48.91
CA PRO A 11 -25.62 -38.07 -48.66
C PRO A 11 -26.16 -37.12 -49.72
N ARG A 12 -26.23 -35.84 -49.38
CA ARG A 12 -26.30 -34.71 -50.32
C ARG A 12 -25.13 -33.77 -50.08
N GLU A 13 -24.34 -33.54 -51.12
CA GLU A 13 -23.35 -32.46 -51.18
C GLU A 13 -24.00 -31.12 -51.54
N ALA A 14 -23.15 -30.09 -51.59
CA ALA A 14 -23.35 -28.75 -52.17
C ALA A 14 -24.18 -27.75 -51.36
N GLY A 15 -23.45 -26.86 -50.67
CA GLY A 15 -23.98 -25.70 -49.95
C GLY A 15 -22.89 -24.73 -49.48
N TYR A 16 -21.87 -24.48 -50.30
CA TYR A 16 -20.69 -23.66 -49.95
C TYR A 16 -21.03 -22.16 -49.88
N GLY A 17 -21.74 -21.75 -48.83
CA GLY A 17 -22.14 -20.37 -48.58
C GLY A 17 -21.07 -19.56 -47.85
N ARG A 18 -20.07 -19.04 -48.57
CA ARG A 18 -19.13 -18.05 -48.02
C ARG A 18 -19.90 -16.81 -47.53
N ARG A 19 -20.00 -16.60 -46.22
CA ARG A 19 -20.24 -15.27 -45.64
C ARG A 19 -18.92 -14.71 -45.12
N ARG A 20 -18.40 -13.70 -45.82
CA ARG A 20 -17.33 -12.83 -45.33
C ARG A 20 -17.96 -11.72 -44.49
N THR A 21 -17.79 -11.80 -43.17
CA THR A 21 -18.01 -10.74 -42.18
C THR A 21 -17.34 -11.21 -40.89
N SER A 22 -16.40 -10.51 -40.25
CA SER A 22 -15.54 -9.40 -40.68
C SER A 22 -14.38 -9.35 -39.71
N THR A 23 -13.14 -9.40 -40.20
CA THR A 23 -11.93 -9.42 -39.37
C THR A 23 -11.62 -8.02 -38.83
N LEU A 24 -12.38 -7.58 -37.81
CA LEU A 24 -12.27 -6.24 -37.23
C LEU A 24 -12.83 -6.18 -35.79
N CYS A 25 -12.20 -6.89 -34.84
CA CYS A 25 -12.46 -6.75 -33.40
C CYS A 25 -11.21 -6.97 -32.51
N ALA A 26 -10.01 -7.08 -33.08
CA ALA A 26 -8.75 -7.30 -32.36
C ALA A 26 -7.72 -6.20 -32.68
N ALA A 27 -8.18 -4.95 -32.75
CA ALA A 27 -7.37 -3.80 -33.18
C ALA A 27 -7.90 -2.46 -32.60
N ILE A 28 -8.38 -2.47 -31.37
CA ILE A 28 -8.74 -1.26 -30.60
C ILE A 28 -8.02 -1.35 -29.25
N GLN A 29 -6.70 -1.19 -29.28
CA GLN A 29 -5.85 -1.16 -28.08
C GLN A 29 -4.67 -0.18 -28.22
N MET A 30 -4.49 0.48 -29.37
CA MET A 30 -3.28 1.27 -29.68
C MET A 30 -3.57 2.54 -30.50
N HIS A 31 -4.27 3.51 -29.92
CA HIS A 31 -4.18 4.89 -30.38
C HIS A 31 -4.01 5.87 -29.21
N HIS A 32 -2.76 6.35 -29.07
CA HIS A 32 -2.37 7.66 -28.53
C HIS A 32 -1.77 7.74 -27.11
N TYR A 33 -0.65 7.04 -26.87
CA TYR A 33 0.46 7.63 -26.11
C TYR A 33 1.57 8.09 -27.08
N SER A 34 1.51 9.35 -27.51
CA SER A 34 2.56 9.97 -28.35
C SER A 34 3.12 11.23 -27.69
N GLY A 35 4.13 11.06 -26.83
CA GLY A 35 4.84 12.15 -26.16
C GLY A 35 6.27 11.73 -25.85
N LYS A 36 7.26 12.39 -26.47
CA LYS A 36 8.68 12.09 -26.24
C LYS A 36 9.20 12.84 -25.02
N THR A 37 9.47 12.11 -23.93
CA THR A 37 10.27 12.57 -22.78
C THR A 37 10.87 11.34 -22.06
N PRO A 38 12.05 11.45 -21.42
CA PRO A 38 12.68 10.31 -20.74
C PRO A 38 11.85 9.80 -19.54
N LEU A 39 11.79 8.48 -19.35
CA LEU A 39 11.05 7.86 -18.25
C LEU A 39 11.83 7.96 -16.92
N GLY A 40 11.60 9.06 -16.20
CA GLY A 40 11.77 9.13 -14.74
C GLY A 40 10.55 9.75 -14.04
N ASP A 41 9.61 10.31 -14.80
CA ASP A 41 8.54 11.13 -14.24
C ASP A 41 7.23 10.39 -13.95
N HIS A 42 6.88 9.33 -14.69
CA HIS A 42 5.48 8.89 -14.78
C HIS A 42 4.83 8.43 -13.46
N VAL A 43 5.52 7.68 -12.59
CA VAL A 43 4.98 7.19 -11.31
C VAL A 43 4.54 8.32 -10.37
N PHE A 44 5.19 9.48 -10.45
CA PHE A 44 4.83 10.65 -9.66
C PHE A 44 4.37 11.84 -10.54
N ALA A 45 4.13 11.64 -11.83
CA ALA A 45 3.84 12.71 -12.79
C ALA A 45 2.53 13.44 -12.48
N GLU A 46 1.55 12.79 -11.86
CA GLU A 46 0.31 13.47 -11.48
C GLU A 46 0.51 14.42 -10.29
N ALA A 47 1.46 14.13 -9.40
CA ALA A 47 1.97 15.09 -8.41
C ALA A 47 2.90 16.14 -9.05
N ARG A 48 3.80 15.72 -9.97
CA ARG A 48 4.83 16.58 -10.60
C ARG A 48 4.35 17.50 -11.75
N SER A 49 3.16 17.29 -12.35
CA SER A 49 2.76 18.01 -13.59
C SER A 49 1.66 19.07 -13.44
N TRP A 50 1.12 19.29 -12.23
CA TRP A 50 -0.13 20.06 -12.06
C TRP A 50 -0.03 21.41 -11.34
N ALA A 51 1.14 21.79 -10.80
CA ALA A 51 1.33 23.09 -10.14
C ALA A 51 1.12 24.31 -11.08
N THR A 52 1.19 24.12 -12.40
CA THR A 52 1.03 25.19 -13.40
C THR A 52 -0.42 25.60 -13.69
N ARG A 53 -1.44 24.95 -13.10
CA ARG A 53 -2.86 25.16 -13.45
C ARG A 53 -3.73 25.91 -12.42
N VAL A 54 -3.16 26.58 -11.42
CA VAL A 54 -3.90 27.45 -10.48
C VAL A 54 -3.40 28.90 -10.52
N ALA A 55 -3.53 29.57 -11.68
CA ALA A 55 -3.36 31.03 -11.76
C ALA A 55 -4.07 31.68 -12.97
N ARG A 56 -5.37 31.97 -12.82
CA ARG A 56 -6.09 33.22 -13.23
C ARG A 56 -7.55 32.97 -13.69
N PRO A 57 -8.51 33.84 -13.31
CA PRO A 57 -9.84 33.86 -13.91
C PRO A 57 -9.86 34.59 -15.26
N ASP A 58 -10.68 34.10 -16.20
CA ASP A 58 -11.07 34.79 -17.44
C ASP A 58 -12.01 35.98 -17.13
N PRO A 59 -11.98 37.05 -17.96
CA PRO A 59 -13.21 37.35 -18.68
C PRO A 59 -13.04 37.84 -20.14
N GLN A 60 -13.55 37.02 -21.06
CA GLN A 60 -14.33 37.34 -22.27
C GLN A 60 -13.83 38.43 -23.28
N ARG A 61 -13.45 37.91 -24.46
CA ARG A 61 -13.84 38.33 -25.84
C ARG A 61 -14.00 39.83 -26.18
N VAL A 62 -13.28 40.28 -27.22
CA VAL A 62 -13.86 40.81 -28.49
C VAL A 62 -12.82 40.85 -29.63
N ARG A 63 -13.27 41.05 -30.88
CA ARG A 63 -12.63 40.68 -32.15
C ARG A 63 -11.54 41.62 -32.71
N SER A 64 -10.53 40.97 -33.32
CA SER A 64 -9.97 41.23 -34.67
C SER A 64 -9.02 42.42 -34.97
N ARG A 65 -8.10 42.10 -35.91
CA ARG A 65 -7.28 42.91 -36.82
C ARG A 65 -5.81 43.19 -36.46
N VAL A 66 -4.98 42.75 -37.40
CA VAL A 66 -3.57 43.09 -37.67
C VAL A 66 -3.35 44.61 -37.74
N VAL A 67 -2.24 45.11 -37.18
CA VAL A 67 -1.30 46.07 -37.81
C VAL A 67 0.03 46.05 -37.03
N THR A 68 1.12 46.39 -37.72
CA THR A 68 2.52 46.38 -37.30
C THR A 68 2.94 47.53 -36.38
N GLY A 69 3.94 47.27 -35.52
CA GLY A 69 5.11 48.14 -35.40
C GLY A 69 5.41 48.82 -34.05
N GLY A 70 6.71 48.96 -33.76
CA GLY A 70 7.26 50.20 -33.18
C GLY A 70 7.57 50.22 -31.68
N MET A 71 8.87 50.29 -31.37
CA MET A 71 9.42 50.69 -30.07
C MET A 71 8.93 52.09 -29.64
N HIS A 72 8.66 52.33 -28.35
CA HIS A 72 9.59 53.06 -27.45
C HIS A 72 9.02 53.43 -26.06
N THR A 73 9.85 53.25 -25.04
CA THR A 73 10.07 54.05 -23.80
C THR A 73 8.97 54.97 -23.21
N GLY A 74 8.83 54.94 -21.87
CA GLY A 74 8.97 56.19 -21.09
C GLY A 74 8.00 56.51 -19.95
N HIS A 75 8.35 56.06 -18.74
CA HIS A 75 8.38 56.83 -17.47
C HIS A 75 7.15 57.57 -16.86
N ARG A 76 7.09 57.43 -15.51
CA ARG A 76 6.60 58.36 -14.46
C ARG A 76 5.07 58.48 -14.28
N SER A 77 4.50 57.99 -13.18
CA SER A 77 4.54 58.49 -11.78
C SER A 77 3.61 59.68 -11.50
N LEU A 78 2.53 59.45 -10.74
CA LEU A 78 2.11 60.28 -9.58
C LEU A 78 0.90 59.68 -8.85
N ALA A 79 0.85 59.86 -7.53
CA ALA A 79 -0.26 59.51 -6.65
C ALA A 79 -1.22 60.70 -6.46
N VAL A 80 -2.46 60.48 -5.98
CA VAL A 80 -3.19 61.35 -5.01
C VAL A 80 -4.40 60.61 -4.38
N VAL A 81 -4.36 60.48 -3.04
CA VAL A 81 -5.40 60.62 -1.99
C VAL A 81 -6.91 60.66 -2.36
N GLY A 82 -7.80 59.96 -1.61
CA GLY A 82 -9.26 60.21 -1.68
C GLY A 82 -10.28 59.42 -0.81
N ARG A 83 -10.21 59.50 0.53
CA ARG A 83 -11.30 59.39 1.56
C ARG A 83 -12.64 58.59 1.34
N VAL A 84 -12.82 57.59 2.23
CA VAL A 84 -13.99 57.17 3.09
C VAL A 84 -14.97 58.31 3.52
N PRO A 85 -16.26 58.14 3.97
CA PRO A 85 -17.05 56.95 4.43
C PRO A 85 -18.52 56.82 3.90
N VAL A 86 -19.29 55.82 4.39
CA VAL A 86 -20.58 55.96 5.16
C VAL A 86 -21.01 54.59 5.74
N ALA A 87 -21.74 54.56 6.87
CA ALA A 87 -22.17 53.37 7.61
C ALA A 87 -23.65 53.45 8.06
N MET A 88 -24.29 52.31 8.45
CA MET A 88 -25.38 52.10 9.45
C MET A 88 -26.04 50.69 9.26
N LEU A 89 -26.14 49.79 10.27
CA LEU A 89 -27.15 49.66 11.38
C LEU A 89 -28.55 49.21 10.89
N CYS A 90 -29.33 48.26 11.46
CA CYS A 90 -29.45 47.53 12.76
C CYS A 90 -29.85 46.03 12.52
N ALA A 91 -29.71 45.00 13.40
CA ALA A 91 -30.33 44.69 14.73
C ALA A 91 -31.91 44.66 14.73
N ALA A 92 -32.68 43.75 15.37
CA ALA A 92 -32.50 42.46 16.09
C ALA A 92 -33.91 41.84 16.45
N LEU A 93 -33.96 40.77 17.30
CA LEU A 93 -35.12 40.21 18.09
C LEU A 93 -36.03 39.08 17.47
N TRP A 94 -36.75 38.18 18.19
CA TRP A 94 -36.61 37.47 19.51
C TRP A 94 -37.79 36.45 19.78
N SER A 95 -37.56 35.11 19.89
CA SER A 95 -38.45 34.03 20.48
C SER A 95 -39.87 33.75 19.85
N SER A 96 -40.71 32.73 20.20
CA SER A 96 -40.69 31.66 21.25
C SER A 96 -41.69 30.47 20.99
N LEU A 97 -41.28 29.23 21.32
CA LEU A 97 -41.97 28.03 21.90
C LEU A 97 -43.45 27.56 21.65
N CYS A 98 -43.60 26.20 21.70
CA CYS A 98 -44.75 25.34 22.12
C CYS A 98 -45.90 25.01 21.11
N ARG A 99 -46.53 23.81 21.05
CA ARG A 99 -46.36 22.50 21.76
C ARG A 99 -47.20 21.34 21.11
N ARG A 100 -46.76 20.06 21.26
CA ARG A 100 -47.55 18.77 21.25
C ARG A 100 -48.19 18.31 19.91
N ASN A 101 -48.46 17.02 19.63
CA ASN A 101 -48.25 15.71 20.32
C ASN A 101 -48.39 14.56 19.29
N GLU A 102 -47.68 13.42 19.44
CA GLU A 102 -48.25 12.03 19.37
C GLU A 102 -47.23 10.92 19.77
N ARG A 103 -47.64 9.63 19.75
CA ARG A 103 -47.16 8.48 20.56
C ARG A 103 -47.46 7.14 19.82
N ILE A 104 -46.98 5.91 20.12
CA ILE A 104 -46.04 5.18 21.04
C ILE A 104 -45.85 3.77 20.40
N PRO A 105 -44.73 2.98 20.53
CA PRO A 105 -44.00 2.61 21.77
C PRO A 105 -42.45 2.52 21.64
N PRO A 106 -41.71 2.04 22.67
CA PRO A 106 -40.26 1.74 22.60
C PRO A 106 -39.93 0.23 22.45
N MET A 107 -38.72 -0.09 22.01
CA MET A 107 -38.05 -1.39 22.23
C MET A 107 -36.79 -1.23 23.09
N ASN A 108 -36.32 -2.32 23.69
CA ASN A 108 -35.44 -2.32 24.86
C ASN A 108 -33.98 -1.93 24.59
N HIS A 109 -33.31 -1.43 25.63
CA HIS A 109 -31.87 -1.15 25.65
C HIS A 109 -30.99 -2.41 25.49
N PRO A 110 -29.77 -2.27 24.93
CA PRO A 110 -28.76 -3.32 24.95
C PRO A 110 -28.18 -3.52 26.37
N VAL A 111 -27.73 -4.73 26.65
CA VAL A 111 -26.97 -5.03 27.87
C VAL A 111 -25.50 -4.67 27.65
N CYS A 112 -24.96 -3.84 28.52
CA CYS A 112 -23.52 -3.54 28.59
C CYS A 112 -22.97 -4.19 29.87
N LEU A 113 -22.05 -5.14 29.73
CA LEU A 113 -21.30 -5.74 30.85
C LEU A 113 -19.85 -6.02 30.42
N SER A 114 -18.92 -5.86 31.37
CA SER A 114 -17.50 -5.62 31.12
C SER A 114 -16.57 -6.77 31.51
N ARG A 115 -15.32 -6.70 31.03
CA ARG A 115 -14.15 -7.47 31.50
C ARG A 115 -14.12 -7.58 33.04
N ARG A 116 -14.20 -8.81 33.58
CA ARG A 116 -13.42 -9.37 34.74
C ARG A 116 -14.08 -10.58 35.44
N THR A 117 -13.62 -11.79 35.09
CA THR A 117 -13.36 -13.01 35.93
C THR A 117 -13.22 -14.17 34.95
N PHE A 118 -12.02 -14.60 34.54
CA PHE A 118 -11.00 -15.33 35.34
C PHE A 118 -11.56 -16.62 35.97
N LEU A 119 -11.12 -17.76 35.43
CA LEU A 119 -11.62 -19.09 35.77
C LEU A 119 -11.28 -19.52 37.20
N ALA A 120 -12.19 -20.27 37.81
CA ALA A 120 -12.05 -20.76 39.17
C ALA A 120 -11.13 -21.98 39.26
N GLY A 121 -9.98 -21.83 39.94
CA GLY A 121 -9.10 -22.92 40.35
C GLY A 121 -9.31 -23.32 41.81
N SER A 122 -9.87 -24.52 42.03
CA SER A 122 -9.61 -25.41 43.17
C SER A 122 -9.64 -24.83 44.61
N ALA A 123 -10.80 -24.88 45.26
CA ALA A 123 -10.90 -24.70 46.72
C ALA A 123 -10.65 -26.02 47.47
N ALA A 124 -9.59 -26.07 48.29
CA ALA A 124 -9.38 -27.09 49.32
C ALA A 124 -9.10 -26.41 50.68
N LEU A 125 -9.68 -26.96 51.75
CA LEU A 125 -9.75 -26.32 53.07
C LEU A 125 -8.39 -26.17 53.76
N ALA A 126 -8.18 -25.03 54.43
CA ALA A 126 -7.76 -24.99 55.84
C ALA A 126 -8.01 -23.60 56.45
N ALA A 127 -8.61 -23.56 57.65
CA ALA A 127 -8.72 -22.34 58.45
C ALA A 127 -7.57 -22.25 59.46
N THR A 128 -7.12 -21.05 59.81
CA THR A 128 -7.12 -20.54 61.20
C THR A 128 -6.65 -19.10 61.29
N ALA A 129 -7.13 -18.37 62.29
CA ALA A 129 -6.79 -16.98 62.56
C ALA A 129 -5.49 -16.84 63.39
N GLY A 130 -4.74 -15.76 63.15
CA GLY A 130 -3.60 -15.34 63.95
C GLY A 130 -3.62 -13.83 64.18
N LEU A 131 -3.97 -13.40 65.39
CA LEU A 131 -4.01 -11.99 65.79
C LEU A 131 -2.60 -11.40 65.93
N GLY A 132 -2.42 -10.16 65.47
CA GLY A 132 -1.19 -9.37 65.63
C GLY A 132 -1.49 -7.88 65.78
N LEU A 133 -2.04 -7.48 66.93
CA LEU A 133 -2.26 -6.08 67.29
C LEU A 133 -0.93 -5.42 67.68
N PHE A 134 -0.53 -4.36 67.00
CA PHE A 134 0.14 -3.20 67.60
C PHE A 134 -0.25 -1.94 66.84
N GLY A 135 -0.75 -0.94 67.55
CA GLY A 135 -0.97 0.40 67.01
C GLY A 135 -0.09 1.41 67.74
N CYS A 136 0.31 2.47 67.04
CA CYS A 136 0.52 3.79 67.61
C CYS A 136 0.49 4.83 66.48
N SER A 137 -0.25 5.93 66.71
CA SER A 137 -0.30 7.07 65.80
C SER A 137 1.03 7.84 65.81
N THR A 138 1.39 8.49 64.71
CA THR A 138 1.46 9.97 64.56
C THR A 138 2.19 10.38 63.27
N ALA A 139 2.13 11.69 62.96
CA ALA A 139 2.82 12.39 61.88
C ALA A 139 2.31 12.08 60.46
N GLY A 140 1.29 12.83 60.06
CA GLY A 140 1.11 13.11 58.64
C GLY A 140 2.28 13.95 58.14
N THR A 141 2.97 13.46 57.12
CA THR A 141 3.81 14.27 56.24
C THR A 141 3.06 14.39 54.92
N ASP A 142 2.55 15.59 54.64
CA ASP A 142 2.09 15.96 53.29
C ASP A 142 3.30 16.00 52.36
N THR A 143 3.76 14.84 51.91
CA THR A 143 4.55 14.73 50.69
C THR A 143 3.61 15.02 49.54
N ALA A 144 3.39 16.31 49.28
CA ALA A 144 2.88 16.75 48.00
C ALA A 144 3.71 16.05 46.92
N ALA A 145 3.06 15.25 46.08
CA ALA A 145 3.68 14.76 44.86
C ALA A 145 4.23 15.99 44.11
N PRO A 146 5.43 15.91 43.50
CA PRO A 146 5.94 17.04 42.74
C PRO A 146 4.91 17.40 41.69
N SER A 147 4.33 18.60 41.83
CA SER A 147 3.53 19.22 40.79
C SER A 147 4.33 19.11 39.51
N ALA A 148 3.72 18.57 38.45
CA ALA A 148 4.24 18.68 37.10
C ALA A 148 4.17 20.17 36.68
N ALA A 149 5.12 20.96 37.18
CA ALA A 149 5.40 22.28 36.65
C ALA A 149 5.82 22.07 35.21
N SER A 150 4.95 22.49 34.29
CA SER A 150 5.06 22.20 32.87
C SER A 150 6.36 22.74 32.29
N ASN A 151 7.07 21.93 31.49
CA ASN A 151 8.17 22.37 30.61
C ASN A 151 7.66 23.25 29.43
N ALA A 152 6.62 24.05 29.65
CA ALA A 152 6.02 24.94 28.65
C ALA A 152 6.76 26.29 28.54
N ASP A 153 7.55 26.65 29.55
CA ASP A 153 8.40 27.85 29.53
C ASP A 153 9.75 27.63 28.81
N GLU A 154 10.08 26.38 28.46
CA GLU A 154 11.25 26.05 27.64
C GLU A 154 10.98 26.37 26.15
N PRO A 155 11.97 26.90 25.40
CA PRO A 155 11.81 27.17 23.97
C PRO A 155 11.36 25.95 23.15
N VAL A 156 10.60 26.18 22.09
CA VAL A 156 10.21 25.14 21.11
C VAL A 156 10.77 25.46 19.73
N ASN A 157 11.10 24.44 18.92
CA ASN A 157 11.66 24.63 17.58
C ASN A 157 10.65 25.26 16.62
N ALA A 158 9.39 24.82 16.71
CA ALA A 158 8.30 25.32 15.88
C ALA A 158 6.96 25.31 16.63
N TYR A 159 6.12 26.31 16.32
CA TYR A 159 4.70 26.36 16.66
C TYR A 159 3.87 26.51 15.39
N TYR A 160 3.06 25.50 15.09
CA TYR A 160 2.15 25.45 13.96
C TYR A 160 0.77 25.93 14.40
N GLU A 161 0.20 26.91 13.68
CA GLU A 161 -1.05 27.55 14.07
C GLU A 161 -2.02 27.74 12.91
N ASN A 162 -3.26 28.14 13.24
CA ASN A 162 -4.33 28.39 12.27
C ASN A 162 -4.52 27.15 11.37
N ALA A 163 -4.72 26.00 12.00
CA ALA A 163 -4.88 24.71 11.33
C ALA A 163 -6.19 24.03 11.73
N VAL A 164 -6.57 22.99 10.99
CA VAL A 164 -7.64 22.05 11.37
C VAL A 164 -6.98 20.68 11.52
N ILE A 165 -6.56 20.35 12.74
CA ILE A 165 -5.74 19.17 13.04
C ILE A 165 -6.64 18.02 13.49
N TYR A 166 -6.63 16.91 12.77
CA TYR A 166 -7.25 15.66 13.21
C TYR A 166 -6.18 14.76 13.84
N THR A 167 -6.32 14.43 15.12
CA THR A 167 -5.22 13.80 15.89
C THR A 167 -5.10 12.29 15.67
N VAL A 168 -6.18 11.61 15.32
CA VAL A 168 -6.30 10.13 15.24
C VAL A 168 -5.88 9.43 16.55
N ASP A 169 -5.99 10.13 17.68
CA ASP A 169 -5.77 9.54 19.01
C ASP A 169 -6.93 8.60 19.42
N GLY A 170 -6.91 8.10 20.65
CA GLY A 170 -7.99 7.25 21.18
C GLY A 170 -9.35 7.94 21.35
N GLN A 171 -9.48 9.22 21.00
CA GLN A 171 -10.70 10.03 21.10
C GLN A 171 -11.03 10.78 19.79
N ASP A 172 -10.26 10.60 18.72
CA ASP A 172 -10.45 11.26 17.42
C ASP A 172 -10.58 12.80 17.54
N ARG A 173 -9.75 13.42 18.38
CA ARG A 173 -9.86 14.86 18.70
C ARG A 173 -9.53 15.75 17.49
N MET A 174 -10.18 16.91 17.48
CA MET A 174 -9.82 18.04 16.63
C MET A 174 -9.03 19.07 17.44
N ALA A 175 -7.98 19.63 16.83
CA ALA A 175 -7.13 20.70 17.40
C ALA A 175 -6.86 21.81 16.37
N GLU A 176 -6.33 22.94 16.83
CA GLU A 176 -6.10 24.16 16.04
C GLU A 176 -4.61 24.53 15.91
N ALA A 177 -3.78 24.05 16.83
CA ALA A 177 -2.36 24.33 16.91
C ALA A 177 -1.56 23.17 17.51
N LEU A 178 -0.27 23.10 17.15
CA LEU A 178 0.68 22.06 17.56
C LEU A 178 2.08 22.66 17.78
N ALA A 179 2.77 22.27 18.85
CA ALA A 179 4.13 22.74 19.16
C ALA A 179 5.13 21.58 19.18
N VAL A 180 6.33 21.81 18.63
CA VAL A 180 7.39 20.80 18.47
C VAL A 180 8.66 21.21 19.20
N ARG A 181 9.18 20.32 20.04
CA ARG A 181 10.52 20.42 20.65
C ARG A 181 11.32 19.15 20.36
N ASP A 182 12.53 19.31 19.83
CA ASP A 182 13.48 18.23 19.53
C ASP A 182 12.82 17.06 18.77
N GLY A 183 12.03 17.43 17.75
CA GLY A 183 11.26 16.53 16.88
C GLY A 183 10.04 15.85 17.49
N LYS A 184 9.70 16.14 18.76
CA LYS A 184 8.52 15.60 19.47
C LYS A 184 7.45 16.67 19.70
N ILE A 185 6.19 16.24 19.69
CA ILE A 185 5.02 17.06 20.01
C ILE A 185 5.03 17.35 21.52
N VAL A 186 5.06 18.62 21.90
CA VAL A 186 4.98 19.07 23.31
C VAL A 186 3.69 19.84 23.63
N PHE A 187 2.83 20.01 22.62
CA PHE A 187 1.48 20.53 22.73
C PHE A 187 0.67 20.19 21.48
N VAL A 188 -0.60 19.83 21.65
CA VAL A 188 -1.60 19.79 20.58
C VAL A 188 -2.98 20.12 21.17
N GLY A 189 -3.66 21.15 20.64
CA GLY A 189 -4.90 21.63 21.24
C GLY A 189 -5.44 22.93 20.64
N SER A 190 -6.13 23.72 21.48
CA SER A 190 -6.69 25.01 21.05
C SER A 190 -5.61 26.08 20.86
N SER A 191 -5.86 27.03 19.97
CA SER A 191 -4.96 28.17 19.75
C SER A 191 -4.74 29.00 21.03
N SER A 192 -5.76 29.07 21.89
CA SER A 192 -5.70 29.78 23.17
C SER A 192 -4.80 29.11 24.21
N ASP A 193 -4.82 27.77 24.29
CA ASP A 193 -3.97 27.04 25.24
C ASP A 193 -2.50 26.97 24.74
N GLY A 194 -2.32 27.01 23.42
CA GLY A 194 -1.02 26.97 22.76
C GLY A 194 -0.20 28.27 22.83
N GLN A 195 -0.81 29.41 23.17
CA GLN A 195 -0.16 30.73 23.15
C GLN A 195 1.18 30.76 23.92
N ARG A 196 1.29 30.04 25.05
CA ARG A 196 2.55 29.97 25.84
C ARG A 196 3.71 29.33 25.07
N TYR A 197 3.43 28.37 24.18
CA TYR A 197 4.44 27.74 23.33
C TYR A 197 4.75 28.63 22.12
N LYS A 198 3.75 29.35 21.58
CA LYS A 198 3.96 30.37 20.55
C LYS A 198 4.91 31.47 21.01
N ASP A 199 4.76 31.94 22.25
CA ASP A 199 5.57 33.00 22.84
C ASP A 199 7.06 32.60 23.03
N THR A 200 7.35 31.29 23.05
CA THR A 200 8.71 30.72 23.21
C THR A 200 9.23 30.00 21.96
N ALA A 201 8.49 30.05 20.85
CA ALA A 201 8.85 29.37 19.62
C ALA A 201 9.97 30.08 18.85
N GLN A 202 10.94 29.30 18.35
CA GLN A 202 11.96 29.79 17.42
C GLN A 202 11.34 30.16 16.06
N ASN A 203 10.37 29.36 15.61
CA ASN A 203 9.62 29.57 14.38
C ASN A 203 8.11 29.46 14.64
N VAL A 204 7.33 30.36 14.05
CA VAL A 204 5.86 30.29 14.02
C VAL A 204 5.43 30.07 12.58
N VAL A 205 4.62 29.04 12.34
CA VAL A 205 4.17 28.63 11.01
C VAL A 205 2.64 28.73 10.95
N ASP A 206 2.15 29.70 10.18
CA ASP A 206 0.73 29.85 9.85
C ASP A 206 0.36 28.83 8.77
N LEU A 207 -0.47 27.84 9.14
CA LEU A 207 -0.97 26.80 8.23
C LEU A 207 -2.23 27.24 7.47
N GLN A 208 -2.64 28.52 7.52
CA GLN A 208 -3.64 29.14 6.63
C GLN A 208 -5.01 28.44 6.58
N GLY A 209 -5.43 27.85 7.69
CA GLY A 209 -6.67 27.08 7.84
C GLY A 209 -6.63 25.69 7.19
N ARG A 210 -5.44 25.18 6.82
CA ARG A 210 -5.30 23.87 6.18
C ARG A 210 -5.55 22.71 7.14
N PHE A 211 -5.92 21.58 6.55
CA PHE A 211 -6.20 20.36 7.29
C PHE A 211 -4.89 19.60 7.54
N VAL A 212 -4.76 19.01 8.74
CA VAL A 212 -3.56 18.30 9.18
C VAL A 212 -3.93 16.91 9.67
N LEU A 213 -3.17 15.92 9.21
CA LEU A 213 -3.26 14.51 9.59
C LEU A 213 -1.91 14.04 10.16
N PRO A 214 -1.87 12.94 10.94
CA PRO A 214 -0.61 12.25 11.23
C PRO A 214 0.09 11.85 9.93
N GLY A 215 1.42 11.71 10.00
CA GLY A 215 2.21 11.20 8.88
C GLY A 215 1.73 9.81 8.49
N LEU A 216 1.54 9.58 7.19
CA LEU A 216 0.98 8.33 6.70
C LEU A 216 2.04 7.22 6.74
N ILE A 217 1.58 6.00 6.95
CA ILE A 217 2.40 4.80 7.07
C ILE A 217 1.95 3.82 6.00
N GLU A 218 2.89 3.36 5.20
CA GLU A 218 2.69 2.31 4.22
C GLU A 218 2.87 0.94 4.92
N GLY A 219 1.84 0.08 4.88
CA GLY A 219 1.79 -1.20 5.59
C GLY A 219 2.40 -2.42 4.86
N HIS A 220 2.57 -2.36 3.54
CA HIS A 220 3.22 -3.37 2.70
C HIS A 220 3.62 -2.77 1.34
N ILE A 221 4.92 -2.53 1.14
CA ILE A 221 5.46 -2.00 -0.13
C ILE A 221 6.79 -2.63 -0.50
N HIS A 222 6.92 -3.10 -1.74
CA HIS A 222 8.20 -3.56 -2.27
C HIS A 222 9.04 -2.35 -2.70
N SER A 223 10.10 -2.08 -1.94
CA SER A 223 10.99 -0.94 -2.18
C SER A 223 11.96 -1.19 -3.34
N GLY A 224 11.42 -1.23 -4.56
CA GLY A 224 12.16 -1.21 -5.82
C GLY A 224 12.05 0.17 -6.49
N SER A 225 13.18 0.79 -6.84
CA SER A 225 13.15 1.88 -7.83
C SER A 225 13.34 1.32 -9.24
N PRO A 226 12.67 1.85 -10.27
CA PRO A 226 13.07 1.66 -11.67
C PRO A 226 14.56 1.93 -11.92
N ASP A 227 15.21 2.78 -11.12
CA ASP A 227 16.65 3.08 -11.20
C ASP A 227 17.57 1.93 -10.74
N PHE A 228 17.02 0.87 -10.12
CA PHE A 228 17.77 -0.35 -9.81
C PHE A 228 17.99 -1.23 -11.05
N PHE A 229 17.21 -0.97 -12.09
CA PHE A 229 17.27 -1.66 -13.37
C PHE A 229 18.05 -0.83 -14.37
N ASP A 230 18.65 -1.52 -15.32
CA ASP A 230 19.28 -0.92 -16.47
C ASP A 230 18.24 -0.21 -17.35
N PHE A 231 17.06 -0.82 -17.52
CA PHE A 231 15.95 -0.30 -18.32
C PHE A 231 14.59 -0.77 -17.77
N SER A 232 13.55 -0.01 -18.11
CA SER A 232 12.14 -0.31 -17.78
C SER A 232 11.31 -0.42 -19.05
N LEU A 233 10.42 -1.41 -19.09
CA LEU A 233 9.51 -1.71 -20.20
C LEU A 233 8.07 -1.28 -19.92
N ILE A 234 7.80 -0.74 -18.71
CA ILE A 234 6.45 -0.36 -18.27
C ILE A 234 5.81 0.63 -19.24
N GLY A 235 4.60 0.31 -19.70
CA GLY A 235 3.81 1.16 -20.59
C GLY A 235 4.21 1.11 -22.07
N LEU A 236 5.13 0.23 -22.46
CA LEU A 236 5.35 -0.10 -23.88
C LEU A 236 4.14 -0.90 -24.40
N PRO A 237 3.56 -0.55 -25.55
CA PRO A 237 2.26 -1.08 -25.96
C PRO A 237 2.33 -2.41 -26.72
N THR A 238 3.52 -2.87 -27.14
CA THR A 238 3.69 -4.13 -27.88
C THR A 238 4.94 -4.88 -27.45
N ALA A 239 4.93 -6.20 -27.64
CA ALA A 239 6.13 -7.04 -27.51
C ALA A 239 7.27 -6.62 -28.46
N ASP A 240 6.96 -6.03 -29.63
CA ASP A 240 7.96 -5.50 -30.55
C ASP A 240 8.62 -4.23 -29.99
N ASP A 241 7.86 -3.37 -29.30
CA ASP A 241 8.38 -2.18 -28.61
C ASP A 241 9.22 -2.56 -27.39
N GLU A 242 8.80 -3.57 -26.61
CA GLU A 242 9.62 -4.14 -25.51
C GLU A 242 10.97 -4.65 -26.04
N LEU A 243 10.96 -5.51 -27.06
CA LEU A 243 12.18 -6.06 -27.66
C LEU A 243 13.08 -4.97 -28.27
N ALA A 244 12.48 -3.92 -28.86
CA ALA A 244 13.22 -2.77 -29.37
C ALA A 244 13.89 -1.97 -28.24
N ALA A 245 13.21 -1.74 -27.13
CA ALA A 245 13.75 -1.01 -25.97
C ALA A 245 14.90 -1.79 -25.29
N ILE A 246 14.73 -3.10 -25.08
CA ILE A 246 15.80 -3.99 -24.57
C ILE A 246 17.02 -3.89 -25.51
N LYS A 247 16.80 -3.99 -26.82
CA LYS A 247 17.88 -3.94 -27.80
C LYS A 247 18.58 -2.59 -27.86
N GLU A 248 17.85 -1.48 -27.84
CA GLU A 248 18.42 -0.13 -27.83
C GLU A 248 19.34 0.04 -26.62
N TYR A 249 18.93 -0.46 -25.45
CA TYR A 249 19.76 -0.40 -24.25
C TYR A 249 21.03 -1.24 -24.36
N VAL A 250 20.91 -2.51 -24.78
CA VAL A 250 22.03 -3.44 -24.92
C VAL A 250 23.06 -2.94 -25.93
N ASP A 251 22.59 -2.43 -27.09
CA ASP A 251 23.46 -1.85 -28.13
C ASP A 251 24.17 -0.57 -27.65
N ALA A 252 23.53 0.21 -26.76
CA ALA A 252 24.10 1.45 -26.22
C ALA A 252 25.11 1.23 -25.09
N HIS A 253 25.04 0.08 -24.38
CA HIS A 253 25.89 -0.25 -23.23
C HIS A 253 26.69 -1.55 -23.46
N PRO A 254 27.52 -1.66 -24.52
CA PRO A 254 28.26 -2.87 -24.85
C PRO A 254 29.42 -3.17 -23.87
N GLU A 255 29.69 -2.28 -22.90
CA GLU A 255 30.70 -2.45 -21.85
C GLU A 255 30.23 -3.23 -20.61
N LYS A 256 28.91 -3.32 -20.35
CA LYS A 256 28.38 -4.05 -19.19
C LYS A 256 28.54 -5.56 -19.31
N ASP A 257 28.83 -6.25 -18.20
CA ASP A 257 28.96 -7.71 -18.19
C ASP A 257 27.60 -8.44 -18.15
N THR A 258 26.57 -7.81 -17.58
CA THR A 258 25.20 -8.33 -17.43
C THR A 258 24.18 -7.22 -17.67
N TYR A 259 22.97 -7.58 -18.08
CA TYR A 259 21.85 -6.63 -18.25
C TYR A 259 20.65 -7.01 -17.37
N LEU A 260 20.03 -6.04 -16.70
CA LEU A 260 18.91 -6.25 -15.77
C LEU A 260 17.73 -5.31 -16.06
N GLY A 261 16.60 -5.83 -16.53
CA GLY A 261 15.39 -5.06 -16.84
C GLY A 261 14.19 -5.34 -15.93
N PHE A 262 13.17 -4.48 -16.02
CA PHE A 262 11.88 -4.65 -15.35
C PHE A 262 10.69 -4.31 -16.27
N GLY A 263 9.54 -4.89 -15.99
CA GLY A 263 8.25 -4.44 -16.50
C GLY A 263 7.76 -5.12 -17.76
N TYR A 264 8.27 -6.30 -18.13
CA TYR A 264 7.72 -7.03 -19.29
C TYR A 264 6.28 -7.48 -18.99
N MET A 265 5.40 -7.44 -20.00
CA MET A 265 4.01 -7.87 -19.86
C MET A 265 3.73 -9.12 -20.70
N ALA A 266 3.52 -10.27 -20.04
CA ALA A 266 3.21 -11.54 -20.72
C ALA A 266 1.98 -11.44 -21.65
N SER A 267 1.01 -10.59 -21.29
CA SER A 267 -0.19 -10.31 -22.09
C SER A 267 0.06 -9.70 -23.48
N LEU A 268 1.27 -9.18 -23.74
CA LEU A 268 1.67 -8.68 -25.06
C LEU A 268 2.15 -9.80 -26.00
N TYR A 269 2.31 -11.03 -25.51
CA TYR A 269 2.86 -12.16 -26.24
C TYR A 269 1.77 -13.20 -26.59
N PRO A 270 1.75 -13.76 -27.82
CA PRO A 270 0.66 -14.61 -28.27
C PRO A 270 0.88 -16.11 -27.99
N GLY A 271 -0.22 -16.84 -27.83
CA GLY A 271 -0.20 -18.32 -27.77
C GLY A 271 0.36 -18.82 -26.43
N GLU A 272 1.23 -19.82 -26.46
CA GLU A 272 1.84 -20.37 -25.22
C GLU A 272 2.71 -19.34 -24.46
N GLU A 273 3.17 -18.27 -25.13
CA GLU A 273 3.91 -17.17 -24.46
C GLU A 273 3.00 -16.26 -23.62
N LEU A 274 1.67 -16.33 -23.80
CA LEU A 274 0.70 -15.63 -22.96
C LEU A 274 0.69 -16.20 -21.53
N GLU A 275 0.62 -17.53 -21.44
CA GLU A 275 0.44 -18.27 -20.17
C GLU A 275 1.78 -18.57 -19.47
N ARG A 276 2.89 -18.64 -20.22
CA ARG A 276 4.22 -18.97 -19.68
C ARG A 276 5.20 -17.80 -19.71
N GLY A 277 4.78 -16.63 -20.19
CA GLY A 277 5.69 -15.56 -20.54
C GLY A 277 6.58 -15.87 -21.75
N PRO A 278 7.45 -14.92 -22.16
CA PRO A 278 8.10 -15.00 -23.46
C PRO A 278 9.25 -16.03 -23.52
N LYS A 279 9.54 -16.54 -24.71
CA LYS A 279 10.64 -17.48 -24.95
C LYS A 279 12.02 -16.82 -24.78
N LYS A 280 13.00 -17.58 -24.29
CA LYS A 280 14.39 -17.09 -24.16
C LYS A 280 15.06 -16.77 -25.49
N GLU A 281 14.66 -17.42 -26.58
CA GLU A 281 15.26 -17.23 -27.91
C GLU A 281 15.22 -15.76 -28.35
N ARG A 282 14.17 -15.03 -27.95
CA ARG A 282 14.02 -13.59 -28.22
C ARG A 282 15.11 -12.74 -27.54
N LEU A 283 15.52 -13.11 -26.33
CA LEU A 283 16.62 -12.45 -25.61
C LEU A 283 17.99 -12.98 -26.07
N ASP A 284 18.09 -14.25 -26.46
CA ASP A 284 19.29 -14.83 -27.09
C ASP A 284 19.61 -14.12 -28.42
N GLU A 285 18.61 -13.67 -29.18
CA GLU A 285 18.80 -12.85 -30.39
C GLU A 285 19.31 -11.43 -30.11
N ILE A 286 18.97 -10.84 -28.96
CA ILE A 286 19.40 -9.48 -28.57
C ILE A 286 20.78 -9.51 -27.89
N SER A 287 20.99 -10.45 -26.98
CA SER A 287 22.22 -10.59 -26.18
C SER A 287 22.70 -12.06 -26.20
N PRO A 288 23.35 -12.52 -27.30
CA PRO A 288 23.76 -13.93 -27.44
C PRO A 288 24.93 -14.32 -26.51
N ASP A 289 25.80 -13.36 -26.20
CA ASP A 289 27.08 -13.61 -25.52
C ASP A 289 27.09 -13.22 -24.04
N LYS A 290 26.09 -12.47 -23.56
CA LYS A 290 26.04 -11.93 -22.18
C LYS A 290 24.72 -12.23 -21.48
N PRO A 291 24.72 -12.45 -20.15
CA PRO A 291 23.51 -12.62 -19.35
C PRO A 291 22.56 -11.42 -19.49
N LEU A 292 21.29 -11.72 -19.70
CA LEU A 292 20.20 -10.75 -19.71
C LEU A 292 19.00 -11.35 -18.98
N LEU A 293 18.49 -10.60 -18.00
CA LEU A 293 17.33 -10.94 -17.18
C LEU A 293 16.37 -9.76 -17.19
N VAL A 294 15.07 -10.02 -17.39
CA VAL A 294 14.00 -9.02 -17.29
C VAL A 294 12.92 -9.55 -16.35
N TYR A 295 12.58 -8.80 -15.32
CA TYR A 295 11.44 -9.13 -14.45
C TYR A 295 10.12 -8.64 -15.06
N SER A 296 9.03 -9.35 -14.77
CA SER A 296 7.68 -8.99 -15.21
C SER A 296 7.18 -7.71 -14.54
N PHE A 297 6.12 -7.14 -15.09
CA PHE A 297 5.42 -6.00 -14.49
C PHE A 297 4.78 -6.34 -13.14
N ASP A 298 4.15 -7.51 -13.03
CA ASP A 298 3.54 -8.02 -11.79
C ASP A 298 4.56 -8.46 -10.73
N GLY A 299 5.82 -8.70 -11.09
CA GLY A 299 6.85 -9.21 -10.17
C GLY A 299 6.79 -10.72 -9.87
N HIS A 300 5.90 -11.47 -10.53
CA HIS A 300 5.71 -12.93 -10.44
C HIS A 300 6.37 -13.73 -11.58
N GLY A 301 7.09 -13.05 -12.49
CA GLY A 301 7.84 -13.68 -13.58
C GLY A 301 9.25 -13.12 -13.76
N ALA A 302 10.22 -13.99 -14.04
CA ALA A 302 11.56 -13.61 -14.50
C ALA A 302 11.83 -14.23 -15.86
N TRP A 303 12.18 -13.42 -16.85
CA TRP A 303 12.51 -13.81 -18.21
C TRP A 303 14.02 -13.73 -18.43
N LEU A 304 14.63 -14.85 -18.84
CA LEU A 304 16.07 -15.05 -18.89
C LEU A 304 16.51 -15.52 -20.27
N ASN A 305 17.64 -14.99 -20.75
CA ASN A 305 18.35 -15.59 -21.88
C ASN A 305 19.16 -16.83 -21.45
N SER A 306 19.68 -17.58 -22.42
CA SER A 306 20.50 -18.78 -22.18
C SER A 306 21.74 -18.47 -21.34
N LYS A 307 22.32 -17.27 -21.47
CA LYS A 307 23.49 -16.84 -20.69
C LYS A 307 23.16 -16.51 -19.23
N ALA A 308 21.96 -16.02 -18.94
CA ALA A 308 21.50 -15.81 -17.56
C ALA A 308 21.19 -17.14 -16.87
N PHE A 309 20.59 -18.12 -17.55
CA PHE A 309 20.49 -19.48 -17.01
C PHE A 309 21.87 -20.12 -16.74
N GLU A 310 22.84 -19.95 -17.65
CA GLU A 310 24.22 -20.42 -17.46
C GLU A 310 24.90 -19.75 -16.25
N LEU A 311 24.76 -18.43 -16.09
CA LEU A 311 25.29 -17.68 -14.95
C LEU A 311 24.72 -18.16 -13.60
N LEU A 312 23.40 -18.43 -13.56
CA LEU A 312 22.70 -18.85 -12.36
C LEU A 312 22.82 -20.35 -12.07
N GLY A 313 23.36 -21.13 -13.02
CA GLY A 313 23.50 -22.59 -12.91
C GLY A 313 22.19 -23.36 -13.05
N ILE A 314 21.19 -22.77 -13.70
CA ILE A 314 19.87 -23.37 -13.93
C ILE A 314 19.92 -24.20 -15.21
N THR A 315 19.38 -25.43 -15.15
CA THR A 315 19.47 -26.42 -16.23
C THR A 315 18.11 -27.10 -16.46
N PRO A 316 17.90 -27.81 -17.59
CA PRO A 316 16.73 -28.67 -17.79
C PRO A 316 16.46 -29.65 -16.63
N ASP A 317 17.51 -30.16 -16.00
CA ASP A 317 17.45 -31.11 -14.87
C ASP A 317 17.25 -30.41 -13.50
N THR A 318 17.28 -29.07 -13.45
CA THR A 318 16.98 -28.32 -12.22
C THR A 318 15.49 -28.50 -11.88
N PRO A 319 15.15 -28.95 -10.66
CA PRO A 319 13.77 -29.02 -10.20
C PRO A 319 13.25 -27.61 -9.88
N SER A 320 11.96 -27.39 -10.10
CA SER A 320 11.27 -26.19 -9.61
C SER A 320 11.23 -26.19 -8.08
N THR A 321 11.17 -25.00 -7.48
CA THR A 321 10.93 -24.84 -6.03
C THR A 321 9.46 -25.11 -5.70
N PRO A 322 9.11 -25.50 -4.47
CA PRO A 322 7.72 -25.55 -4.03
C PRO A 322 7.00 -24.21 -4.21
N GLY A 323 5.83 -24.18 -4.83
CA GLY A 323 5.05 -22.95 -5.09
C GLY A 323 5.66 -22.04 -6.17
N GLY A 324 6.21 -22.62 -7.23
CA GLY A 324 6.77 -21.89 -8.37
C GLY A 324 7.28 -22.83 -9.46
N GLU A 325 7.45 -22.33 -10.67
CA GLU A 325 7.72 -23.17 -11.84
C GLU A 325 8.90 -22.69 -12.70
N ILE A 326 9.69 -23.66 -13.17
CA ILE A 326 10.72 -23.46 -14.22
C ILE A 326 10.10 -23.92 -15.53
N TYR A 327 9.57 -23.01 -16.34
CA TYR A 327 8.90 -23.41 -17.57
C TYR A 327 9.87 -24.08 -18.57
N LYS A 328 9.39 -25.18 -19.16
CA LYS A 328 10.14 -26.02 -20.11
C LYS A 328 9.32 -26.24 -21.39
N ASN A 329 10.01 -26.41 -22.51
CA ASN A 329 9.44 -26.87 -23.77
C ASN A 329 9.04 -28.35 -23.68
N GLU A 330 8.25 -28.85 -24.65
CA GLU A 330 7.85 -30.28 -24.73
C GLU A 330 9.03 -31.26 -24.78
N ASP A 331 10.20 -30.83 -25.25
CA ASP A 331 11.44 -31.64 -25.29
C ASP A 331 12.25 -31.60 -23.99
N GLY A 332 11.77 -30.89 -22.96
CA GLY A 332 12.40 -30.71 -21.66
C GLY A 332 13.41 -29.56 -21.59
N SER A 333 13.73 -28.89 -22.70
CA SER A 333 14.62 -27.72 -22.68
C SER A 333 13.97 -26.52 -21.98
N LEU A 334 14.79 -25.63 -21.40
CA LEU A 334 14.29 -24.42 -20.72
C LEU A 334 13.54 -23.50 -21.69
N TRP A 335 12.33 -23.07 -21.31
CA TRP A 335 11.46 -22.20 -22.11
C TRP A 335 11.97 -20.77 -22.18
N GLY A 336 12.32 -20.21 -21.01
CA GLY A 336 12.80 -18.84 -20.88
C GLY A 336 12.38 -18.10 -19.62
N THR A 337 11.45 -18.67 -18.86
CA THR A 337 10.82 -18.00 -17.73
C THR A 337 10.83 -18.84 -16.47
N LEU A 338 10.92 -18.15 -15.33
CA LEU A 338 10.68 -18.65 -13.98
C LEU A 338 9.43 -17.93 -13.45
N ALA A 339 8.53 -18.65 -12.79
CA ALA A 339 7.34 -18.07 -12.16
C ALA A 339 7.32 -18.31 -10.65
N ASP A 340 6.68 -17.37 -9.94
CA ASP A 340 6.45 -17.42 -8.49
C ASP A 340 7.75 -17.79 -7.74
N SER A 341 7.74 -18.77 -6.82
CA SER A 341 8.90 -19.03 -5.97
C SER A 341 10.17 -19.43 -6.73
N ALA A 342 10.08 -19.92 -7.97
CA ALA A 342 11.22 -20.32 -8.79
C ALA A 342 12.11 -19.13 -9.18
N MET A 343 11.56 -17.91 -9.10
CA MET A 343 12.35 -16.68 -9.16
C MET A 343 13.43 -16.62 -8.06
N SER A 344 13.29 -17.38 -6.97
CA SER A 344 14.36 -18.23 -6.38
C SER A 344 15.77 -17.94 -6.86
N MET A 345 15.98 -18.46 -8.05
CA MET A 345 17.29 -18.75 -8.59
C MET A 345 17.95 -17.48 -9.17
N THR A 346 17.20 -16.39 -9.34
CA THR A 346 17.69 -15.08 -9.79
C THR A 346 18.40 -14.28 -8.69
N SER A 347 18.25 -14.65 -7.42
CA SER A 347 18.87 -13.97 -6.26
C SER A 347 20.41 -13.83 -6.30
N LYS A 348 21.09 -14.59 -7.18
CA LYS A 348 22.54 -14.50 -7.44
C LYS A 348 22.91 -13.62 -8.65
N TYR A 349 21.92 -13.05 -9.33
CA TYR A 349 22.13 -12.19 -10.48
C TYR A 349 22.73 -10.84 -10.01
N PRO A 350 23.78 -10.31 -10.65
CA PRO A 350 24.36 -9.04 -10.26
C PRO A 350 23.37 -7.88 -10.41
N VAL A 351 23.13 -7.16 -9.32
CA VAL A 351 22.43 -5.85 -9.32
C VAL A 351 23.49 -4.76 -9.22
N ASN A 352 23.39 -3.71 -10.03
CA ASN A 352 24.35 -2.60 -9.99
C ASN A 352 24.17 -1.77 -8.71
N GLN A 353 25.06 -1.95 -7.73
CA GLN A 353 24.94 -1.28 -6.43
C GLN A 353 25.29 0.22 -6.46
N GLU A 354 25.99 0.74 -7.48
CA GLU A 354 26.55 2.10 -7.44
C GLU A 354 25.51 3.23 -7.33
N ASN A 355 24.25 2.99 -7.74
CA ASN A 355 23.17 3.99 -7.72
C ASN A 355 22.03 3.68 -6.73
N VAL A 356 22.10 2.57 -5.97
CA VAL A 356 20.95 2.07 -5.19
C VAL A 356 20.49 3.07 -4.12
N ALA A 357 21.40 3.73 -3.40
CA ALA A 357 21.02 4.72 -2.38
C ALA A 357 20.33 5.95 -2.99
N ASP A 358 20.82 6.46 -4.12
CA ASP A 358 20.34 7.72 -4.70
C ASP A 358 19.01 7.52 -5.47
N GLY A 359 18.84 6.37 -6.13
CA GLY A 359 17.54 5.94 -6.69
C GLY A 359 16.50 5.66 -5.60
N LEU A 360 16.92 5.06 -4.48
CA LEU A 360 16.07 4.86 -3.31
C LEU A 360 15.66 6.19 -2.66
N ALA A 361 16.55 7.17 -2.56
CA ALA A 361 16.20 8.51 -2.09
C ALA A 361 15.14 9.17 -2.98
N THR A 362 15.25 9.02 -4.30
CA THR A 362 14.27 9.53 -5.27
C THR A 362 12.90 8.87 -5.10
N PHE A 363 12.87 7.56 -4.87
CA PHE A 363 11.64 6.81 -4.55
C PHE A 363 11.01 7.29 -3.23
N LEU A 364 11.80 7.42 -2.17
CA LEU A 364 11.32 7.90 -0.86
C LEU A 364 10.80 9.34 -0.92
N GLN A 365 11.46 10.24 -1.65
CA GLN A 365 10.95 11.60 -1.89
C GLN A 365 9.59 11.59 -2.60
N GLY A 366 9.39 10.68 -3.55
CA GLY A 366 8.10 10.49 -4.22
C GLY A 366 7.00 10.04 -3.25
N LEU A 367 7.30 9.10 -2.35
CA LEU A 367 6.37 8.69 -1.29
C LEU A 367 6.16 9.79 -0.22
N ASN A 368 7.18 10.59 0.12
CA ASN A 368 7.00 11.77 0.97
C ASN A 368 6.04 12.79 0.33
N ALA A 369 6.05 12.94 -1.00
CA ALA A 369 5.10 13.79 -1.73
C ALA A 369 3.66 13.26 -1.70
N LEU A 370 3.46 11.98 -1.38
CA LEU A 370 2.15 11.36 -1.12
C LEU A 370 1.77 11.37 0.37
N GLY A 371 2.64 11.88 1.24
CA GLY A 371 2.39 12.05 2.68
C GLY A 371 2.96 10.95 3.57
N TYR A 372 3.68 9.98 3.01
CA TYR A 372 4.28 8.91 3.80
C TYR A 372 5.50 9.41 4.60
N THR A 373 5.58 8.94 5.84
CA THR A 373 6.69 9.19 6.78
C THR A 373 7.29 7.89 7.31
N SER A 374 6.60 6.76 7.15
CA SER A 374 7.10 5.42 7.50
C SER A 374 6.61 4.38 6.49
N ILE A 375 7.36 3.27 6.34
CA ILE A 375 7.02 2.15 5.45
C ILE A 375 7.36 0.81 6.11
N PHE A 376 6.59 -0.23 5.76
CA PHE A 376 7.01 -1.62 5.88
C PHE A 376 7.39 -2.18 4.52
N THR A 377 8.61 -2.70 4.40
CA THR A 377 9.11 -3.26 3.15
C THR A 377 9.62 -4.69 3.32
N PRO A 378 8.85 -5.69 2.87
CA PRO A 378 9.28 -7.07 2.77
C PRO A 378 9.90 -7.36 1.39
N PRO A 379 10.65 -8.46 1.24
CA PRO A 379 11.07 -8.97 -0.06
C PRO A 379 9.85 -9.44 -0.86
N GLY A 380 9.86 -9.17 -2.17
CA GLY A 380 8.80 -9.62 -3.09
C GLY A 380 9.01 -11.05 -3.56
N ASN A 381 7.95 -11.62 -4.16
CA ASN A 381 7.93 -13.01 -4.61
C ASN A 381 8.99 -13.33 -5.70
N GLY A 382 9.53 -12.27 -6.34
CA GLY A 382 10.58 -12.34 -7.34
C GLY A 382 12.04 -12.27 -6.87
N PHE A 383 12.31 -12.28 -5.55
CA PHE A 383 13.65 -12.15 -4.98
C PHE A 383 14.38 -10.85 -5.33
N PHE A 384 13.61 -9.76 -5.39
CA PHE A 384 14.14 -8.44 -5.08
C PHE A 384 14.54 -8.40 -3.61
N PRO A 385 15.84 -8.37 -3.26
CA PRO A 385 16.23 -8.17 -1.88
C PRO A 385 15.83 -6.76 -1.49
N VAL A 386 15.30 -6.59 -0.27
CA VAL A 386 15.14 -5.25 0.31
C VAL A 386 16.51 -4.55 0.27
N PRO A 387 16.63 -3.33 -0.29
CA PRO A 387 17.90 -2.64 -0.51
C PRO A 387 18.44 -2.04 0.80
N TYR A 388 18.62 -2.88 1.83
CA TYR A 388 19.01 -2.46 3.17
C TYR A 388 20.32 -1.68 3.21
N GLU A 389 21.27 -1.98 2.34
CA GLU A 389 22.54 -1.23 2.27
C GLU A 389 22.34 0.17 1.68
N GLY A 390 21.35 0.34 0.79
CA GLY A 390 20.90 1.66 0.33
C GLY A 390 20.24 2.45 1.47
N TYR A 391 19.31 1.83 2.21
CA TYR A 391 18.70 2.45 3.40
C TYR A 391 19.72 2.82 4.46
N GLN A 392 20.68 1.94 4.77
CA GLN A 392 21.75 2.21 5.73
C GLN A 392 22.64 3.35 5.23
N THR A 393 23.00 3.37 3.94
CA THR A 393 23.77 4.48 3.34
C THR A 393 23.05 5.82 3.48
N LEU A 394 21.73 5.86 3.25
CA LEU A 394 20.95 7.08 3.47
C LEU A 394 20.86 7.46 4.96
N ALA A 395 20.74 6.48 5.86
CA ALA A 395 20.74 6.73 7.30
C ALA A 395 22.09 7.31 7.78
N ASP A 396 23.22 6.75 7.31
CA ASP A 396 24.58 7.19 7.63
C ASP A 396 24.90 8.58 7.08
N ARG A 397 24.20 9.02 6.02
CA ARG A 397 24.27 10.38 5.45
C ARG A 397 23.31 11.39 6.10
N GLU A 398 22.45 10.95 7.03
CA GLU A 398 21.30 11.71 7.55
C GLU A 398 20.26 12.10 6.47
N GLU A 399 20.26 11.37 5.33
CA GLU A 399 19.40 11.58 4.15
C GLU A 399 18.15 10.67 4.14
N LEU A 400 18.00 9.75 5.09
CA LEU A 400 16.85 8.84 5.15
C LEU A 400 15.57 9.56 5.65
N THR A 401 14.70 9.94 4.71
CA THR A 401 13.48 10.73 4.93
C THR A 401 12.27 9.94 5.43
N MET A 402 12.46 8.75 6.02
CA MET A 402 11.39 7.90 6.57
C MET A 402 11.87 7.02 7.74
N ARG A 403 10.92 6.47 8.51
CA ARG A 403 11.17 5.27 9.31
C ARG A 403 10.86 4.01 8.49
N VAL A 404 11.84 3.13 8.37
CA VAL A 404 11.76 1.90 7.59
C VAL A 404 11.67 0.71 8.54
N ARG A 405 10.68 -0.14 8.29
CA ARG A 405 10.55 -1.46 8.90
C ARG A 405 10.69 -2.50 7.79
N GLY A 406 11.51 -3.52 8.01
CA GLY A 406 11.82 -4.52 6.98
C GLY A 406 11.59 -5.95 7.43
N ALA A 407 11.56 -6.86 6.47
CA ALA A 407 11.47 -8.30 6.71
C ALA A 407 12.55 -9.10 5.97
N GLY A 408 13.00 -10.22 6.54
CA GLY A 408 13.69 -11.26 5.77
C GLY A 408 12.69 -12.31 5.28
N ILE A 409 12.93 -12.96 4.14
CA ILE A 409 12.08 -14.05 3.66
C ILE A 409 12.31 -15.33 4.49
N VAL A 410 11.27 -16.14 4.67
CA VAL A 410 11.35 -17.50 5.20
C VAL A 410 10.57 -18.43 4.27
N THR A 411 11.26 -19.42 3.69
CA THR A 411 10.70 -20.35 2.69
C THR A 411 10.64 -21.79 3.21
N SER A 412 9.85 -22.65 2.56
CA SER A 412 9.62 -24.03 3.02
C SER A 412 10.74 -25.01 2.68
N TRP A 413 11.53 -24.74 1.63
CA TRP A 413 12.59 -25.63 1.16
C TRP A 413 13.96 -25.38 1.79
N GLN A 414 14.14 -24.26 2.50
CA GLN A 414 15.42 -23.88 3.16
C GLN A 414 15.21 -23.11 4.48
N THR A 415 14.11 -23.40 5.21
CA THR A 415 13.65 -22.66 6.40
C THR A 415 14.74 -22.38 7.43
N ASP A 416 15.57 -23.36 7.79
CA ASP A 416 16.66 -23.19 8.76
C ASP A 416 17.73 -22.18 8.30
N GLU A 417 18.04 -22.15 7.00
CA GLU A 417 19.01 -21.22 6.43
C GLU A 417 18.43 -19.79 6.36
N ASP A 418 17.16 -19.68 6.01
CA ASP A 418 16.44 -18.40 5.95
C ASP A 418 16.25 -17.78 7.33
N LEU A 419 15.89 -18.58 8.35
CA LEU A 419 15.83 -18.13 9.74
C LEU A 419 17.19 -17.66 10.26
N ALA A 420 18.29 -18.32 9.84
CA ALA A 420 19.63 -17.88 10.18
C ALA A 420 19.97 -16.53 9.52
N LYS A 421 19.67 -16.34 8.23
CA LYS A 421 19.82 -15.05 7.51
C LYS A 421 18.95 -13.95 8.10
N LEU A 422 17.72 -14.26 8.51
CA LEU A 422 16.78 -13.32 9.12
C LEU A 422 17.34 -12.78 10.44
N GLU A 423 17.89 -13.66 11.29
CA GLU A 423 18.62 -13.28 12.50
C GLU A 423 19.94 -12.51 12.19
N GLU A 424 20.58 -12.83 11.05
CA GLU A 424 21.59 -12.03 10.34
C GLU A 424 21.17 -10.55 10.20
N LEU A 425 20.08 -10.34 9.46
CA LEU A 425 19.51 -9.04 9.12
C LEU A 425 19.02 -8.27 10.35
N ARG A 426 18.31 -8.95 11.27
CA ARG A 426 17.79 -8.37 12.52
C ARG A 426 18.90 -7.79 13.38
N LYS A 427 20.06 -8.46 13.46
CA LYS A 427 21.24 -7.92 14.18
C LYS A 427 21.95 -6.81 13.44
N LYS A 428 21.99 -6.84 12.10
CA LYS A 428 22.67 -5.83 11.28
C LYS A 428 21.89 -4.50 11.26
N TYR A 429 20.56 -4.56 11.26
CA TYR A 429 19.68 -3.41 11.08
C TYR A 429 18.69 -3.28 12.26
N ASP A 430 19.16 -2.67 13.36
CA ASP A 430 18.38 -2.41 14.58
C ASP A 430 18.54 -0.96 15.06
N SER A 431 18.05 -0.01 14.26
CA SER A 431 18.05 1.43 14.58
C SER A 431 16.62 2.00 14.59
N ASP A 432 16.45 3.23 15.09
CA ASP A 432 15.14 3.88 15.08
C ASP A 432 14.61 4.11 13.65
N ALA A 433 15.52 4.51 12.75
CA ALA A 433 15.23 4.87 11.37
C ALA A 433 15.14 3.66 10.42
N LEU A 434 15.95 2.62 10.63
CA LEU A 434 15.92 1.36 9.87
C LEU A 434 15.97 0.18 10.83
N LYS A 435 14.94 -0.67 10.80
CA LYS A 435 14.84 -1.88 11.64
C LYS A 435 14.24 -3.06 10.89
N VAL A 436 14.82 -4.25 11.04
CA VAL A 436 14.19 -5.51 10.59
C VAL A 436 13.37 -6.10 11.73
N ILE A 437 12.08 -6.32 11.51
CA ILE A 437 11.11 -6.71 12.56
C ILE A 437 10.30 -7.97 12.24
N ALA A 438 10.40 -8.51 11.02
CA ALA A 438 9.49 -9.54 10.55
C ALA A 438 10.17 -10.63 9.72
N GLY A 439 9.57 -11.83 9.73
CA GLY A 439 9.78 -12.84 8.70
C GLY A 439 8.61 -12.81 7.69
N LYS A 440 8.87 -12.56 6.40
CA LYS A 440 7.86 -12.68 5.32
C LYS A 440 7.79 -14.13 4.88
N ILE A 441 6.59 -14.72 4.96
CA ILE A 441 6.28 -16.05 4.44
C ILE A 441 5.35 -15.88 3.24
N PHE A 442 5.53 -16.71 2.22
CA PHE A 442 4.57 -16.89 1.12
C PHE A 442 3.86 -18.24 1.27
N VAL A 443 2.55 -18.25 1.50
CA VAL A 443 1.76 -19.50 1.62
C VAL A 443 1.31 -19.98 0.25
N ASP A 444 0.71 -19.09 -0.55
CA ASP A 444 0.23 -19.34 -1.91
C ASP A 444 0.75 -18.28 -2.91
N GLY A 445 0.29 -18.40 -4.17
CA GLY A 445 0.60 -17.46 -5.25
C GLY A 445 -0.43 -16.34 -5.39
N VAL A 446 -0.96 -16.15 -6.61
CA VAL A 446 -1.89 -15.08 -6.99
C VAL A 446 -3.01 -15.60 -7.91
N MET A 447 -4.07 -14.80 -8.07
CA MET A 447 -5.23 -15.15 -8.90
C MET A 447 -4.88 -15.24 -10.41
N ASP A 448 -3.96 -14.39 -10.89
CA ASP A 448 -3.58 -14.25 -12.31
C ASP A 448 -3.12 -15.54 -12.99
N ASN A 449 -2.35 -16.34 -12.24
CA ASN A 449 -1.76 -17.62 -12.63
C ASN A 449 -2.61 -18.82 -12.17
N GLU A 450 -3.79 -18.58 -11.58
CA GLU A 450 -4.57 -19.56 -10.80
C GLU A 450 -3.72 -20.29 -9.72
N SER A 451 -2.75 -19.61 -9.10
CA SER A 451 -1.83 -20.18 -8.10
C SER A 451 -2.21 -19.87 -6.64
N ALA A 452 -3.14 -18.95 -6.40
CA ALA A 452 -3.72 -18.71 -5.08
C ALA A 452 -4.51 -19.93 -4.56
N LEU A 453 -4.32 -20.31 -3.29
CA LEU A 453 -4.82 -21.57 -2.74
C LEU A 453 -6.26 -21.44 -2.21
N LEU A 454 -7.19 -22.09 -2.90
CA LEU A 454 -8.63 -22.01 -2.63
C LEU A 454 -9.15 -23.28 -1.93
N SER A 455 -10.17 -23.13 -1.08
CA SER A 455 -10.83 -24.29 -0.44
C SER A 455 -11.81 -25.02 -1.36
N GLU A 456 -12.32 -24.32 -2.37
CA GLU A 456 -13.12 -24.83 -3.49
C GLU A 456 -12.39 -24.57 -4.81
N PRO A 457 -12.45 -25.49 -5.80
CA PRO A 457 -11.62 -25.40 -7.00
C PRO A 457 -11.97 -24.16 -7.85
N TYR A 458 -11.05 -23.79 -8.75
CA TYR A 458 -11.28 -22.75 -9.75
C TYR A 458 -12.50 -23.13 -10.64
N ALA A 459 -13.32 -22.12 -10.98
CA ALA A 459 -14.64 -22.34 -11.57
C ALA A 459 -14.57 -22.67 -13.08
N ASP A 460 -13.60 -22.11 -13.79
CA ASP A 460 -13.21 -22.44 -15.16
C ASP A 460 -12.24 -23.63 -15.24
N ASN A 461 -11.47 -23.89 -14.17
CA ASN A 461 -10.57 -25.04 -14.02
C ASN A 461 -10.92 -25.94 -12.80
N PRO A 462 -11.97 -26.79 -12.85
CA PRO A 462 -12.45 -27.57 -11.70
C PRO A 462 -11.51 -28.67 -11.17
N SER A 463 -10.31 -28.80 -11.75
CA SER A 463 -9.23 -29.67 -11.27
C SER A 463 -8.15 -28.91 -10.50
N ASN A 464 -8.14 -27.58 -10.58
CA ASN A 464 -7.17 -26.72 -9.92
C ASN A 464 -7.75 -26.16 -8.62
N TYR A 465 -6.90 -26.10 -7.58
CA TYR A 465 -7.19 -25.49 -6.28
C TYR A 465 -6.16 -24.40 -5.94
N GLY A 466 -5.26 -24.06 -6.88
CA GLY A 466 -4.05 -23.31 -6.61
C GLY A 466 -2.94 -24.20 -6.06
N GLU A 467 -1.90 -23.56 -5.56
CA GLU A 467 -0.74 -24.25 -5.00
C GLU A 467 -0.26 -23.61 -3.70
N THR A 468 0.46 -24.40 -2.91
CA THR A 468 1.19 -23.90 -1.74
C THR A 468 2.57 -24.53 -1.70
N GLY A 469 3.56 -23.73 -1.30
CA GLY A 469 4.90 -24.24 -0.99
C GLY A 469 4.97 -25.03 0.32
N TRP A 470 3.91 -25.04 1.15
CA TRP A 470 3.95 -25.49 2.55
C TRP A 470 3.07 -26.69 2.84
N GLU A 471 3.57 -27.59 3.68
CA GLU A 471 2.73 -28.43 4.54
C GLU A 471 2.43 -27.64 5.84
N GLN A 472 1.27 -27.87 6.45
CA GLN A 472 0.83 -27.11 7.64
C GLN A 472 1.80 -27.22 8.82
N ASP A 473 2.30 -28.42 9.15
CA ASP A 473 3.22 -28.60 10.29
C ASP A 473 4.55 -27.83 10.12
N PRO A 474 5.23 -27.86 8.95
CA PRO A 474 6.34 -26.95 8.65
C PRO A 474 5.99 -25.45 8.73
N LEU A 475 4.82 -25.02 8.25
CA LEU A 475 4.38 -23.62 8.33
C LEU A 475 4.19 -23.18 9.79
N ASN A 476 3.54 -24.03 10.60
CA ASN A 476 3.39 -23.89 12.05
C ASN A 476 4.76 -23.73 12.75
N GLN A 477 5.75 -24.56 12.40
CA GLN A 477 7.10 -24.44 12.96
C GLN A 477 7.80 -23.15 12.52
N ALA A 478 7.63 -22.71 11.26
CA ALA A 478 8.24 -21.49 10.75
C ALA A 478 7.69 -20.25 11.45
N ALA A 479 6.36 -20.10 11.57
CA ALA A 479 5.73 -19.01 12.31
C ALA A 479 6.21 -18.99 13.78
N ALA A 480 6.13 -20.13 14.48
CA ALA A 480 6.59 -20.24 15.86
C ALA A 480 8.12 -20.02 16.02
N ALA A 481 8.93 -20.22 14.97
CA ALA A 481 10.36 -19.91 15.00
C ALA A 481 10.63 -18.41 14.82
N ILE A 482 9.87 -17.74 13.96
CA ILE A 482 9.91 -16.28 13.78
C ILE A 482 9.52 -15.59 15.10
N ASN A 483 8.38 -15.95 15.70
CA ASN A 483 7.91 -15.32 16.94
C ASN A 483 8.86 -15.58 18.12
N ARG A 484 9.42 -16.79 18.23
CA ARG A 484 10.44 -17.12 19.25
C ARG A 484 11.73 -16.30 19.11
N ALA A 485 12.00 -15.69 17.96
CA ALA A 485 13.14 -14.81 17.73
C ALA A 485 12.85 -13.32 18.05
N GLY A 486 11.63 -12.98 18.50
CA GLY A 486 11.22 -11.61 18.79
C GLY A 486 10.91 -10.81 17.52
N MET A 487 10.17 -11.43 16.60
CA MET A 487 9.76 -10.87 15.30
C MET A 487 8.34 -11.33 14.97
N LEU A 488 7.61 -10.52 14.20
CA LEU A 488 6.29 -10.88 13.69
C LEU A 488 6.38 -11.72 12.40
N ALA A 489 5.50 -12.70 12.26
CA ALA A 489 5.27 -13.40 11.00
C ALA A 489 4.36 -12.51 10.13
N HIS A 490 4.83 -12.19 8.93
CA HIS A 490 4.06 -11.46 7.92
C HIS A 490 3.76 -12.41 6.76
N ILE A 491 2.52 -12.87 6.66
CA ILE A 491 2.12 -13.99 5.82
C ILE A 491 1.37 -13.49 4.59
N HIS A 492 1.85 -13.85 3.39
CA HIS A 492 1.10 -13.73 2.14
C HIS A 492 -0.05 -14.73 2.14
N ALA A 493 -1.28 -14.28 1.89
CA ALA A 493 -2.39 -15.16 1.58
C ALA A 493 -3.40 -14.46 0.65
N ILE A 494 -3.53 -14.95 -0.57
CA ILE A 494 -4.53 -14.46 -1.54
C ILE A 494 -5.81 -15.30 -1.47
N GLY A 495 -5.65 -16.63 -1.50
CA GLY A 495 -6.74 -17.59 -1.48
C GLY A 495 -7.28 -17.90 -0.09
N ASP A 496 -8.53 -18.33 -0.02
CA ASP A 496 -9.26 -18.50 1.24
C ASP A 496 -8.76 -19.69 2.08
N GLU A 497 -8.13 -20.70 1.47
CA GLU A 497 -7.46 -21.77 2.20
C GLU A 497 -6.09 -21.32 2.72
N ALA A 498 -5.35 -20.50 1.95
CA ALA A 498 -4.09 -19.91 2.42
C ALA A 498 -4.27 -19.04 3.65
N VAL A 499 -5.39 -18.29 3.74
CA VAL A 499 -5.74 -17.51 4.94
C VAL A 499 -5.99 -18.43 6.14
N THR A 500 -6.75 -19.52 5.97
CA THR A 500 -6.93 -20.52 7.05
C THR A 500 -5.60 -21.12 7.49
N MET A 501 -4.74 -21.54 6.55
CA MET A 501 -3.41 -22.09 6.85
C MET A 501 -2.51 -21.10 7.62
N GLY A 502 -2.55 -19.81 7.25
CA GLY A 502 -1.82 -18.75 7.94
C GLY A 502 -2.32 -18.51 9.37
N LEU A 503 -3.64 -18.51 9.59
CA LEU A 503 -4.25 -18.40 10.91
C LEU A 503 -3.92 -19.61 11.80
N ASP A 504 -3.99 -20.83 11.26
CA ASP A 504 -3.63 -22.06 11.96
C ASP A 504 -2.15 -22.05 12.42
N ALA A 505 -1.26 -21.44 11.63
CA ALA A 505 0.16 -21.31 11.96
C ALA A 505 0.43 -20.25 13.03
N ILE A 506 -0.31 -19.15 13.05
CA ILE A 506 -0.24 -18.14 14.11
C ILE A 506 -0.84 -18.68 15.41
N GLU A 507 -2.00 -19.35 15.35
CA GLU A 507 -2.61 -20.03 16.50
C GLU A 507 -1.66 -21.09 17.09
N TYR A 508 -0.93 -21.82 16.24
CA TYR A 508 0.12 -22.72 16.72
C TYR A 508 1.27 -21.97 17.40
N ALA A 509 1.70 -20.82 16.87
CA ALA A 509 2.77 -20.02 17.47
C ALA A 509 2.38 -19.53 18.87
N GLU A 510 1.23 -18.88 19.03
CA GLU A 510 0.72 -18.42 20.33
C GLU A 510 0.67 -19.54 21.38
N GLN A 511 0.23 -20.74 20.97
CA GLN A 511 0.12 -21.90 21.87
C GLN A 511 1.49 -22.50 22.27
N ASN A 512 2.56 -22.24 21.52
CA ASN A 512 3.87 -22.88 21.66
C ASN A 512 5.05 -21.92 21.91
N VAL A 513 4.81 -20.60 21.91
CA VAL A 513 5.80 -19.54 22.18
C VAL A 513 5.41 -18.81 23.48
N PRO A 514 6.17 -18.97 24.58
CA PRO A 514 5.78 -18.37 25.87
C PRO A 514 5.92 -16.84 25.89
N ASN A 515 4.82 -16.15 26.20
CA ASN A 515 4.69 -14.69 26.15
C ASN A 515 4.89 -14.13 24.72
N ASP A 516 4.31 -14.82 23.74
CA ASP A 516 4.10 -14.23 22.42
C ASP A 516 3.23 -12.96 22.57
N ASP A 517 3.72 -11.86 21.99
CA ASP A 517 3.11 -10.52 21.88
C ASP A 517 3.48 -9.94 20.50
N GLU A 518 3.88 -10.81 19.57
CA GLU A 518 4.33 -10.44 18.23
C GLU A 518 3.10 -10.13 17.37
N ARG A 519 3.12 -8.96 16.74
CA ARG A 519 1.98 -8.40 16.00
C ARG A 519 1.88 -9.02 14.61
N ASN A 520 1.62 -10.32 14.60
CA ASN A 520 1.51 -11.16 13.41
C ASN A 520 0.48 -10.58 12.43
N ALA A 521 0.75 -10.75 11.14
CA ALA A 521 -0.01 -10.13 10.06
C ALA A 521 -0.24 -11.10 8.91
N ILE A 522 -1.43 -11.06 8.32
CA ILE A 522 -1.73 -11.70 7.04
C ILE A 522 -2.07 -10.58 6.05
N THR A 523 -1.50 -10.65 4.85
CA THR A 523 -1.58 -9.60 3.82
C THR A 523 -2.33 -10.04 2.57
N HIS A 524 -2.89 -9.05 1.86
CA HIS A 524 -3.71 -9.14 0.65
C HIS A 524 -5.18 -9.52 0.89
N LEU A 525 -5.45 -10.73 1.41
CA LEU A 525 -6.79 -11.13 1.87
C LEU A 525 -7.89 -10.99 0.80
N GLN A 526 -7.58 -11.32 -0.46
CA GLN A 526 -8.50 -11.21 -1.60
C GLN A 526 -9.74 -12.09 -1.40
N LEU A 527 -9.54 -13.34 -0.98
CA LEU A 527 -10.61 -14.23 -0.53
C LEU A 527 -10.36 -14.66 0.93
N VAL A 528 -11.42 -14.63 1.72
CA VAL A 528 -11.40 -15.00 3.14
C VAL A 528 -12.71 -15.71 3.47
N LYS A 529 -12.65 -16.82 4.20
CA LYS A 529 -13.86 -17.52 4.67
C LYS A 529 -14.58 -16.66 5.71
N GLU A 530 -15.91 -16.64 5.66
CA GLU A 530 -16.72 -15.88 6.63
C GLU A 530 -16.43 -16.32 8.09
N ASP A 531 -16.09 -17.60 8.30
CA ASP A 531 -15.70 -18.18 9.60
C ASP A 531 -14.26 -17.85 10.05
N ASP A 532 -13.36 -17.41 9.15
CA ASP A 532 -11.99 -17.02 9.51
C ASP A 532 -11.91 -15.55 9.98
N VAL A 533 -12.82 -14.67 9.56
CA VAL A 533 -12.83 -13.25 9.95
C VAL A 533 -12.83 -13.03 11.49
N PRO A 534 -13.61 -13.76 12.30
CA PRO A 534 -13.53 -13.65 13.77
C PRO A 534 -12.18 -14.09 14.35
N ARG A 535 -11.50 -15.07 13.73
CA ARG A 535 -10.23 -15.62 14.24
C ARG A 535 -9.13 -14.56 14.25
N PHE A 536 -9.11 -13.63 13.30
CA PHE A 536 -8.20 -12.49 13.32
C PHE A 536 -8.32 -11.67 14.62
N ALA A 537 -9.53 -11.48 15.14
CA ALA A 537 -9.75 -10.75 16.39
C ALA A 537 -9.46 -11.60 17.64
N GLU A 538 -9.63 -12.92 17.56
CA GLU A 538 -9.33 -13.85 18.66
C GLU A 538 -7.82 -14.07 18.86
N LEU A 539 -7.05 -14.05 17.76
CA LEU A 539 -5.59 -14.23 17.70
C LEU A 539 -4.81 -12.90 17.56
N GLU A 540 -5.49 -11.76 17.77
CA GLU A 540 -4.97 -10.37 17.61
C GLU A 540 -4.16 -10.12 16.30
N VAL A 541 -4.45 -10.87 15.23
CA VAL A 541 -3.76 -10.81 13.93
C VAL A 541 -4.14 -9.54 13.18
N THR A 542 -3.13 -8.87 12.63
CA THR A 542 -3.32 -7.72 11.74
C THR A 542 -3.82 -8.18 10.37
N ALA A 543 -4.96 -7.65 9.94
CA ALA A 543 -5.38 -7.70 8.54
C ALA A 543 -4.69 -6.57 7.77
N VAL A 544 -3.74 -6.91 6.90
CA VAL A 544 -3.11 -5.97 5.97
C VAL A 544 -3.84 -6.10 4.63
N ALA A 545 -4.72 -5.15 4.34
CA ALA A 545 -5.53 -5.14 3.13
C ALA A 545 -4.96 -4.16 2.11
N ASP A 546 -5.30 -4.36 0.83
CA ASP A 546 -4.85 -3.55 -0.31
C ASP A 546 -6.05 -2.85 -0.97
N PRO A 547 -6.53 -1.70 -0.42
CA PRO A 547 -7.79 -1.09 -0.85
C PRO A 547 -7.82 -0.67 -2.31
N TYR A 548 -6.65 -0.53 -2.94
CA TYR A 548 -6.49 -0.22 -4.35
C TYR A 548 -7.16 -1.26 -5.27
N TRP A 549 -7.37 -2.49 -4.79
CA TRP A 549 -7.98 -3.59 -5.55
C TRP A 549 -9.47 -3.80 -5.22
N HIS A 550 -10.05 -2.98 -4.34
CA HIS A 550 -11.41 -3.17 -3.79
C HIS A 550 -12.54 -2.67 -4.74
N PHE A 551 -12.47 -3.03 -6.02
CA PHE A 551 -13.41 -2.67 -7.08
C PHE A 551 -13.39 -3.75 -8.18
N LYS A 552 -14.33 -3.73 -9.13
CA LYS A 552 -14.24 -4.59 -10.32
C LYS A 552 -13.34 -3.89 -11.33
N GLU A 553 -12.10 -4.31 -11.44
CA GLU A 553 -11.16 -3.66 -12.35
C GLU A 553 -11.59 -3.86 -13.81
N PRO A 554 -11.76 -2.78 -14.61
CA PRO A 554 -12.21 -2.89 -15.99
C PRO A 554 -11.27 -3.80 -16.81
N HIS A 555 -11.86 -4.69 -17.61
CA HIS A 555 -11.18 -5.68 -18.44
C HIS A 555 -10.52 -6.83 -17.64
N TYR A 556 -9.95 -6.57 -16.46
CA TYR A 556 -9.36 -7.60 -15.61
C TYR A 556 -10.43 -8.46 -14.93
N TRP A 557 -11.37 -7.86 -14.20
CA TRP A 557 -12.40 -8.60 -13.46
C TRP A 557 -13.25 -9.50 -14.38
N GLU A 558 -13.64 -9.01 -15.57
CA GLU A 558 -14.41 -9.83 -16.53
C GLU A 558 -13.60 -10.95 -17.20
N SER A 559 -12.27 -10.82 -17.30
CA SER A 559 -11.42 -11.77 -18.05
C SER A 559 -10.62 -12.74 -17.19
N LYS A 560 -10.40 -12.42 -15.91
CA LYS A 560 -9.62 -13.20 -14.95
C LYS A 560 -10.46 -13.58 -13.72
N GLU A 561 -10.77 -12.63 -12.83
CA GLU A 561 -11.38 -12.93 -11.53
C GLU A 561 -12.78 -13.58 -11.65
N SER A 562 -13.66 -13.04 -12.49
CA SER A 562 -15.03 -13.57 -12.64
C SER A 562 -15.07 -14.98 -13.27
N PRO A 563 -14.30 -15.29 -14.33
CA PRO A 563 -14.11 -16.67 -14.79
C PRO A 563 -13.51 -17.62 -13.74
N ALA A 564 -12.41 -17.21 -13.08
CA ALA A 564 -11.65 -18.02 -12.12
C ALA A 564 -12.49 -18.40 -10.88
N LEU A 565 -13.28 -17.47 -10.37
CA LEU A 565 -13.94 -17.60 -9.08
C LEU A 565 -15.45 -17.83 -9.17
N GLY A 566 -16.08 -17.51 -10.30
CA GLY A 566 -17.54 -17.55 -10.47
C GLY A 566 -18.24 -16.55 -9.55
N GLU A 567 -19.29 -16.98 -8.84
CA GLU A 567 -20.02 -16.12 -7.90
C GLU A 567 -19.15 -15.63 -6.72
N ARG A 568 -18.02 -16.28 -6.42
CA ARG A 568 -17.07 -15.83 -5.38
C ARG A 568 -16.37 -14.52 -5.76
N ALA A 569 -16.24 -14.19 -7.05
CA ALA A 569 -15.68 -12.91 -7.53
C ALA A 569 -16.51 -11.69 -7.12
N GLU A 570 -17.76 -11.86 -6.68
CA GLU A 570 -18.61 -10.80 -6.15
C GLU A 570 -18.37 -10.56 -4.64
N LYS A 571 -17.58 -11.43 -3.99
CA LYS A 571 -17.30 -11.44 -2.54
C LYS A 571 -15.80 -11.40 -2.22
N MET A 572 -15.05 -10.53 -2.89
CA MET A 572 -13.61 -10.33 -2.62
C MET A 572 -13.36 -9.14 -1.70
N TYR A 573 -12.28 -9.22 -0.91
CA TYR A 573 -11.77 -8.18 -0.02
C TYR A 573 -12.75 -7.72 1.09
N PRO A 574 -13.02 -8.53 2.13
CA PRO A 574 -14.03 -8.26 3.18
C PRO A 574 -13.56 -7.24 4.25
N MET A 575 -13.22 -6.03 3.80
CA MET A 575 -12.58 -4.99 4.61
C MET A 575 -13.42 -4.49 5.79
N LYS A 576 -14.73 -4.34 5.61
CA LYS A 576 -15.65 -3.91 6.68
C LYS A 576 -15.95 -5.02 7.66
N SER A 577 -16.03 -6.27 7.20
CA SER A 577 -16.21 -7.43 8.08
C SER A 577 -15.07 -7.53 9.11
N PHE A 578 -13.82 -7.25 8.73
CA PHE A 578 -12.71 -7.10 9.69
C PHE A 578 -12.93 -5.96 10.70
N VAL A 579 -13.39 -4.79 10.25
CA VAL A 579 -13.69 -3.65 11.13
C VAL A 579 -14.79 -3.98 12.14
N ASP A 580 -15.87 -4.63 11.70
CA ASP A 580 -17.02 -5.00 12.54
C ASP A 580 -16.65 -6.11 13.55
N ALA A 581 -15.70 -6.99 13.21
CA ALA A 581 -15.11 -7.97 14.11
C ALA A 581 -14.13 -7.36 15.13
N GLY A 582 -13.68 -6.12 14.93
CA GLY A 582 -12.72 -5.43 15.81
C GLY A 582 -11.26 -5.73 15.53
N VAL A 583 -10.94 -6.22 14.32
CA VAL A 583 -9.59 -6.57 13.87
C VAL A 583 -8.75 -5.32 13.63
N THR A 584 -7.45 -5.38 13.94
CA THR A 584 -6.51 -4.33 13.54
C THR A 584 -6.34 -4.35 12.02
N LEU A 585 -6.80 -3.28 11.37
CA LEU A 585 -6.83 -3.15 9.92
C LEU A 585 -5.80 -2.13 9.45
N VAL A 586 -4.86 -2.59 8.64
CA VAL A 586 -3.80 -1.79 8.00
C VAL A 586 -4.06 -1.72 6.51
N SER A 587 -3.75 -0.59 5.89
CA SER A 587 -3.83 -0.41 4.44
C SER A 587 -2.44 -0.39 3.81
N ALA A 588 -2.31 -1.10 2.70
CA ALA A 588 -1.11 -1.17 1.88
C ALA A 588 -1.45 -0.94 0.40
N SER A 589 -0.41 -0.75 -0.39
CA SER A 589 -0.45 -0.58 -1.85
C SER A 589 0.19 -1.75 -2.60
N ASP A 590 1.13 -2.46 -1.99
CA ASP A 590 1.95 -3.45 -2.67
C ASP A 590 2.62 -2.92 -3.95
N PHE A 591 3.03 -1.64 -3.95
CA PHE A 591 3.77 -1.07 -5.07
C PHE A 591 5.04 -1.92 -5.34
N PRO A 592 5.37 -2.26 -6.60
CA PRO A 592 4.83 -1.68 -7.84
C PRO A 592 3.57 -2.32 -8.43
N VAL A 593 3.00 -3.38 -7.83
CA VAL A 593 1.77 -4.05 -8.31
C VAL A 593 0.65 -3.03 -8.45
N THR A 594 0.38 -2.25 -7.39
CA THR A 594 -0.35 -0.99 -7.54
C THR A 594 0.59 0.10 -8.05
N SER A 595 0.48 0.42 -9.34
CA SER A 595 1.31 1.44 -10.00
C SER A 595 1.19 2.88 -9.42
N ASN A 596 0.11 3.19 -8.71
CA ASN A 596 -0.14 4.50 -8.08
C ASN A 596 -0.43 4.33 -6.57
N PRO A 597 0.58 4.39 -5.69
CA PRO A 597 0.42 4.17 -4.26
C PRO A 597 -0.12 5.41 -3.52
N ASN A 598 -1.00 6.19 -4.15
CA ASN A 598 -1.57 7.39 -3.53
C ASN A 598 -2.59 7.00 -2.44
N PRO A 599 -2.36 7.30 -1.15
CA PRO A 599 -3.25 6.83 -0.07
C PRO A 599 -4.67 7.39 -0.20
N PHE A 600 -4.88 8.55 -0.83
CA PHE A 600 -6.21 9.09 -1.05
C PHE A 600 -7.00 8.36 -2.14
N TYR A 601 -6.33 7.59 -3.02
CA TYR A 601 -7.02 6.65 -3.91
C TYR A 601 -7.54 5.46 -3.10
N ALA A 602 -6.70 4.82 -2.29
CA ALA A 602 -7.12 3.75 -1.39
C ALA A 602 -8.23 4.17 -0.42
N MET A 603 -8.11 5.35 0.21
CA MET A 603 -9.18 5.93 1.05
C MET A 603 -10.49 6.08 0.27
N GLN A 604 -10.44 6.46 -1.01
CA GLN A 604 -11.64 6.52 -1.84
C GLN A 604 -12.19 5.11 -2.14
N PHE A 605 -11.36 4.16 -2.59
CA PHE A 605 -11.79 2.78 -2.87
C PHE A 605 -12.42 2.11 -1.63
N GLY A 606 -11.86 2.29 -0.43
CA GLY A 606 -12.44 1.77 0.81
C GLY A 606 -13.82 2.35 1.13
N VAL A 607 -14.04 3.63 0.79
CA VAL A 607 -15.32 4.33 1.01
C VAL A 607 -16.35 4.05 -0.10
N THR A 608 -15.93 3.89 -1.36
CA THR A 608 -16.82 3.76 -2.53
C THR A 608 -17.03 2.32 -2.98
N ARG A 609 -16.03 1.45 -2.80
CA ARG A 609 -15.92 0.10 -3.37
C ARG A 609 -16.02 0.06 -4.90
N ASN A 610 -15.60 1.14 -5.54
CA ASN A 610 -15.90 1.44 -6.95
C ASN A 610 -14.75 2.26 -7.59
N LEU A 611 -14.64 2.19 -8.91
CA LEU A 611 -13.56 2.75 -9.72
C LEU A 611 -13.20 4.21 -9.36
N VAL A 612 -11.93 4.47 -9.05
CA VAL A 612 -11.46 5.80 -8.65
C VAL A 612 -11.08 6.68 -9.85
N ASP A 613 -10.38 6.16 -10.86
CA ASP A 613 -10.01 6.87 -12.09
C ASP A 613 -10.19 5.93 -13.29
N GLY A 614 -11.02 6.33 -14.26
CA GLY A 614 -11.26 5.56 -15.48
C GLY A 614 -10.25 5.78 -16.59
N LYS A 615 -9.47 6.87 -16.53
CA LYS A 615 -8.47 7.24 -17.55
C LYS A 615 -7.39 6.16 -17.80
N PRO A 616 -6.85 5.44 -16.79
CA PRO A 616 -5.91 4.35 -17.02
C PRO A 616 -6.49 3.20 -17.85
N TYR A 617 -7.81 2.98 -17.78
CA TYR A 617 -8.51 1.84 -18.37
C TYR A 617 -9.26 2.18 -19.69
N ASP A 618 -9.16 3.41 -20.18
CA ASP A 618 -9.95 4.00 -21.29
C ASP A 618 -11.48 3.90 -21.07
N VAL A 619 -11.92 4.07 -19.81
CA VAL A 619 -13.35 4.11 -19.43
C VAL A 619 -13.72 5.47 -18.81
N PRO A 620 -15.00 5.87 -18.81
CA PRO A 620 -15.42 7.09 -18.12
C PRO A 620 -15.26 6.99 -16.60
N ASP A 621 -14.85 8.08 -15.95
CA ASP A 621 -14.98 8.24 -14.50
C ASP A 621 -16.45 8.03 -14.06
N ILE A 622 -16.65 7.29 -12.96
CA ILE A 622 -17.97 7.19 -12.32
C ILE A 622 -18.40 8.55 -11.76
N THR A 623 -19.69 8.88 -11.87
CA THR A 623 -20.27 10.12 -11.32
C THR A 623 -21.17 9.89 -10.11
N ASP A 624 -21.43 8.63 -9.78
CA ASP A 624 -22.15 8.16 -8.61
C ASP A 624 -21.34 7.00 -8.00
N MET A 625 -21.22 6.95 -6.67
CA MET A 625 -20.49 5.86 -6.00
C MET A 625 -21.26 4.54 -6.08
N ASP A 626 -22.58 4.60 -6.26
CA ASP A 626 -23.48 3.46 -6.40
C ASP A 626 -23.68 3.02 -7.87
N ASP A 627 -22.87 3.52 -8.81
CA ASP A 627 -22.86 3.04 -10.20
C ASP A 627 -22.42 1.57 -10.24
N PRO A 628 -23.25 0.63 -10.72
CA PRO A 628 -22.95 -0.80 -10.65
C PRO A 628 -21.86 -1.25 -11.62
N ALA A 629 -21.35 -0.39 -12.51
CA ALA A 629 -20.39 -0.78 -13.54
C ALA A 629 -19.11 -1.44 -12.99
N TYR A 630 -18.52 -0.84 -11.95
CA TYR A 630 -17.26 -1.29 -11.34
C TYR A 630 -17.35 -1.51 -9.82
N LEU A 631 -18.58 -1.55 -9.30
CA LEU A 631 -18.88 -1.68 -7.87
C LEU A 631 -18.71 -3.12 -7.40
N LEU A 632 -17.82 -3.35 -6.42
CA LEU A 632 -17.55 -4.66 -5.84
C LEU A 632 -17.98 -4.72 -4.37
N TRP A 633 -19.03 -5.49 -4.06
CA TRP A 633 -19.49 -5.75 -2.68
C TRP A 633 -19.70 -4.45 -1.85
N PRO A 634 -20.72 -3.63 -2.16
CA PRO A 634 -20.94 -2.32 -1.51
C PRO A 634 -21.18 -2.40 0.01
N GLU A 635 -21.58 -3.56 0.53
CA GLU A 635 -21.70 -3.82 1.96
C GLU A 635 -20.35 -3.78 2.69
N GLU A 636 -19.23 -3.99 1.99
CA GLU A 636 -17.85 -3.96 2.54
C GLU A 636 -17.20 -2.56 2.51
N ARG A 637 -18.00 -1.50 2.32
CA ARG A 637 -17.54 -0.11 2.46
C ARG A 637 -17.20 0.23 3.91
N VAL A 638 -16.06 0.89 4.09
CA VAL A 638 -15.59 1.42 5.39
C VAL A 638 -15.57 2.95 5.37
N ASP A 639 -15.77 3.57 6.53
CA ASP A 639 -15.80 5.04 6.60
C ASP A 639 -14.41 5.69 6.51
N ILE A 640 -14.38 6.98 6.17
CA ILE A 640 -13.14 7.72 5.93
C ILE A 640 -12.26 7.85 7.19
N LYS A 641 -12.82 7.82 8.41
CA LYS A 641 -11.99 7.82 9.63
C LYS A 641 -11.29 6.49 9.80
N ARG A 642 -11.98 5.38 9.55
CA ARG A 642 -11.42 4.02 9.57
C ARG A 642 -10.33 3.85 8.52
N MET A 643 -10.48 4.47 7.34
CA MET A 643 -9.45 4.52 6.31
C MET A 643 -8.25 5.42 6.66
N ILE A 644 -8.46 6.57 7.28
CA ILE A 644 -7.35 7.39 7.81
C ILE A 644 -6.58 6.60 8.87
N ARG A 645 -7.29 5.89 9.74
CA ARG A 645 -6.71 5.12 10.85
C ARG A 645 -5.87 3.93 10.39
N SER A 646 -6.28 3.23 9.32
CA SER A 646 -5.52 2.12 8.74
C SER A 646 -4.22 2.53 8.04
N PHE A 647 -4.08 3.81 7.67
CA PHE A 647 -2.82 4.41 7.19
C PHE A 647 -2.03 5.16 8.29
N THR A 648 -2.49 5.15 9.55
CA THR A 648 -1.85 5.95 10.64
C THR A 648 -1.72 5.14 11.93
N ALA A 649 -2.66 5.24 12.87
CA ALA A 649 -2.51 4.69 14.22
C ALA A 649 -2.43 3.15 14.23
N ASP A 650 -3.20 2.48 13.39
CA ASP A 650 -3.25 1.01 13.36
C ASP A 650 -2.05 0.43 12.58
N ALA A 651 -1.59 1.11 11.52
CA ALA A 651 -0.32 0.80 10.86
C ALA A 651 0.89 1.03 11.78
N ALA A 652 0.86 2.09 12.60
CA ALA A 652 1.86 2.32 13.62
C ALA A 652 1.86 1.19 14.67
N TRP A 653 0.70 0.68 15.06
CA TRP A 653 0.61 -0.48 15.95
C TRP A 653 1.20 -1.73 15.30
N ALA A 654 0.76 -2.12 14.11
CA ALA A 654 1.26 -3.33 13.44
C ALA A 654 2.79 -3.34 13.26
N LEU A 655 3.41 -2.17 13.11
CA LEU A 655 4.84 -1.99 12.85
C LEU A 655 5.68 -1.60 14.09
N SER A 656 5.12 -1.73 15.29
CA SER A 656 5.78 -1.38 16.57
C SER A 656 6.31 0.06 16.61
N LEU A 657 5.50 0.97 16.07
CA LEU A 657 5.71 2.41 15.93
C LEU A 657 4.68 3.23 16.74
N ASP A 658 3.66 2.61 17.34
CA ASP A 658 2.56 3.27 18.07
C ASP A 658 3.01 4.04 19.32
N GLY A 659 4.13 3.69 19.93
CA GLY A 659 4.75 4.47 21.01
C GLY A 659 5.46 5.75 20.54
N GLU A 660 5.71 5.89 19.23
CA GLU A 660 6.55 6.94 18.63
C GLU A 660 5.78 7.81 17.63
N THR A 661 4.82 7.27 16.88
CA THR A 661 4.09 7.97 15.80
C THR A 661 2.68 7.42 15.58
N GLY A 662 2.05 7.69 14.43
CA GLY A 662 0.71 7.21 14.04
C GLY A 662 -0.47 8.02 14.58
N SER A 663 -0.25 8.92 15.55
CA SER A 663 -1.24 9.88 16.04
C SER A 663 -0.54 11.16 16.51
N LEU A 664 -1.26 12.27 16.54
CA LEU A 664 -0.75 13.56 17.00
C LEU A 664 -1.07 13.73 18.49
N GLU A 665 -0.16 13.24 19.34
CA GLU A 665 -0.27 13.24 20.80
C GLU A 665 1.02 13.75 21.45
N GLU A 666 0.93 14.37 22.62
CA GLU A 666 2.10 14.86 23.36
C GLU A 666 3.06 13.70 23.71
N GLY A 667 4.36 13.88 23.42
CA GLY A 667 5.42 12.89 23.60
C GLY A 667 5.76 12.07 22.35
N LYS A 668 4.83 11.96 21.38
CA LYS A 668 5.10 11.34 20.08
C LYS A 668 5.93 12.26 19.18
N ALA A 669 6.54 11.70 18.14
CA ALA A 669 7.21 12.46 17.10
C ALA A 669 6.23 13.35 16.34
N ALA A 670 6.72 14.51 15.89
CA ALA A 670 5.98 15.44 15.05
C ALA A 670 6.00 15.00 13.58
N ASP A 671 5.41 13.83 13.31
CA ASP A 671 5.21 13.30 11.97
C ASP A 671 3.78 13.66 11.51
N PHE A 672 3.65 14.56 10.55
CA PHE A 672 2.35 15.04 10.10
C PHE A 672 2.38 15.51 8.64
N ILE A 673 1.21 15.51 8.01
CA ILE A 673 1.01 16.06 6.67
C ILE A 673 0.05 17.24 6.72
N VAL A 674 0.28 18.21 5.86
CA VAL A 674 -0.63 19.33 5.61
C VAL A 674 -1.28 19.08 4.25
N VAL A 675 -2.60 19.06 4.18
CA VAL A 675 -3.36 18.80 2.95
C VAL A 675 -4.29 19.95 2.56
N ASP A 676 -4.65 20.00 1.27
CA ASP A 676 -5.37 21.14 0.70
C ASP A 676 -6.87 21.19 1.01
N GLN A 677 -7.49 20.05 1.36
CA GLN A 677 -8.91 19.92 1.76
C GLN A 677 -9.10 19.10 3.04
N ASN A 678 -10.21 19.33 3.77
CA ASN A 678 -10.62 18.45 4.87
C ASN A 678 -11.19 17.15 4.32
N VAL A 679 -10.43 16.06 4.44
CA VAL A 679 -10.81 14.73 3.92
C VAL A 679 -12.01 14.15 4.65
N LEU A 680 -12.26 14.54 5.91
CA LEU A 680 -13.42 14.08 6.69
C LEU A 680 -14.76 14.65 6.17
N ASP A 681 -14.73 15.81 5.52
CA ASP A 681 -15.90 16.50 4.96
C ASP A 681 -16.01 16.34 3.43
N ALA A 682 -15.03 15.69 2.79
CA ALA A 682 -15.00 15.49 1.35
C ALA A 682 -16.16 14.57 0.91
N LYS A 683 -16.71 14.80 -0.30
CA LYS A 683 -17.63 13.81 -0.89
C LYS A 683 -16.83 12.55 -1.24
N PRO A 684 -17.43 11.34 -1.18
CA PRO A 684 -16.74 10.09 -1.51
C PRO A 684 -15.91 10.14 -2.80
N LEU A 685 -16.49 10.61 -3.91
CA LEU A 685 -15.80 10.69 -5.22
C LEU A 685 -14.79 11.85 -5.34
N ASP A 686 -14.74 12.75 -4.36
CA ASP A 686 -13.82 13.89 -4.31
C ASP A 686 -12.58 13.60 -3.43
N ILE A 687 -12.52 12.45 -2.74
CA ILE A 687 -11.41 12.08 -1.83
C ILE A 687 -10.08 11.97 -2.60
N LYS A 688 -10.09 11.37 -3.80
CA LYS A 688 -8.91 11.22 -4.69
C LYS A 688 -8.23 12.53 -5.05
N ASN A 689 -8.96 13.65 -4.95
CA ASN A 689 -8.46 14.98 -5.32
C ASN A 689 -7.62 15.65 -4.22
N THR A 690 -7.50 15.04 -3.03
CA THR A 690 -6.71 15.55 -1.90
C THR A 690 -5.24 15.68 -2.29
N LYS A 691 -4.62 16.82 -1.97
CA LYS A 691 -3.20 17.07 -2.24
C LYS A 691 -2.44 17.32 -0.96
N VAL A 692 -1.32 16.62 -0.81
CA VAL A 692 -0.31 16.93 0.19
C VAL A 692 0.40 18.21 -0.23
N LEU A 693 0.41 19.19 0.67
CA LEU A 693 1.08 20.48 0.53
C LEU A 693 2.47 20.45 1.18
N ALA A 694 2.60 19.72 2.30
CA ALA A 694 3.86 19.49 2.97
C ALA A 694 3.81 18.20 3.81
N THR A 695 4.96 17.55 3.97
CA THR A 695 5.15 16.37 4.82
C THR A 695 6.28 16.65 5.80
N TYR A 696 6.04 16.35 7.07
CA TYR A 696 6.99 16.53 8.16
C TYR A 696 7.33 15.18 8.79
N LEU A 697 8.62 14.96 9.04
CA LEU A 697 9.17 13.83 9.78
C LEU A 697 9.95 14.37 10.97
N ARG A 698 9.54 14.01 12.20
CA ARG A 698 10.13 14.53 13.44
C ARG A 698 10.23 16.05 13.43
N GLY A 699 9.20 16.73 12.95
CA GLY A 699 9.11 18.19 12.86
C GLY A 699 9.90 18.85 11.72
N GLU A 700 10.81 18.12 11.06
CA GLU A 700 11.55 18.59 9.89
C GLU A 700 10.74 18.39 8.61
N LYS A 701 10.74 19.37 7.72
CA LYS A 701 9.96 19.32 6.48
C LYS A 701 10.72 18.51 5.41
N VAL A 702 10.23 17.30 5.12
CA VAL A 702 10.81 16.39 4.11
C VAL A 702 10.18 16.55 2.72
N PHE A 703 9.03 17.23 2.61
CA PHE A 703 8.42 17.60 1.33
C PHE A 703 7.71 18.95 1.41
N ASP A 704 7.83 19.75 0.36
CA ASP A 704 7.09 20.99 0.14
C ASP A 704 6.61 21.08 -1.32
N ALA A 705 5.30 21.16 -1.51
CA ALA A 705 4.71 21.20 -2.85
C ALA A 705 5.03 22.50 -3.62
N GLU A 706 5.27 23.63 -2.94
CA GLU A 706 5.70 24.85 -3.62
C GLU A 706 7.17 24.80 -4.05
N GLU A 707 8.04 24.18 -3.26
CA GLU A 707 9.46 24.04 -3.63
C GLU A 707 9.63 23.04 -4.77
N ALA A 708 8.94 21.90 -4.71
CA ALA A 708 8.89 20.94 -5.82
C ALA A 708 8.40 21.60 -7.12
N ALA A 709 7.34 22.40 -7.06
CA ALA A 709 6.83 23.15 -8.21
C ALA A 709 7.83 24.18 -8.78
N LYS A 710 8.64 24.83 -7.92
CA LYS A 710 9.68 25.80 -8.34
C LYS A 710 10.89 25.11 -8.97
N GLN A 711 11.21 23.88 -8.56
CA GLN A 711 12.30 23.09 -9.14
C GLN A 711 11.94 22.55 -10.55
N GLN A 712 10.65 22.48 -10.88
CA GLN A 712 10.11 22.01 -12.16
C GLN A 712 9.88 23.13 -13.19
N SER A 713 10.05 24.40 -12.82
CA SER A 713 9.70 25.59 -13.62
C SER A 713 10.90 26.39 -14.14
#